data_AF-L0K850-F1
#
_entry.id   AF-L0K850-F1
#
_cell.length_a   1.000
_cell.length_b   1.000
_cell.length_c   1.000
_cell.angle_alpha   90.00
_cell.angle_beta   90.00
_cell.angle_gamma   90.00
#
_symmetry.space_group_name_H-M   'P 1'
#
loop_
_entity.id
_entity.type
_entity.pdbx_description
1 polymer ?
#
loop_
_entity_poly.entity_id
_entity_poly.type
_entity_poly.pdbx_seq_one_letter_code
_entity_poly.pdbx_strand_id
1 'polypeptide(L)'
;MKKLWIISFLLLSVLVLGGCKAPVDQSQITNLAIKVRDTNNQQVAANIKVLHAGEKVASKQGSEVKFELLKNKNYKLEVDKEGYLAKTVNLPLEEDSNLTVKLIKVANLVGNGDFTTPISNANPKANGELDSGDSWVYHQNSNGQGSVTIEGGEAKVKVNNPGNNPWSVQLLQGPITLEKSAYYKISFEAHADQKAKLHLKLGANGNRGWVGYEERDVNLTTTPQTYQFKFVMEEETDQQARFELWFLNQTDYTIDNIKLIKIKSGTATEQKDEVKIESGEIITNGSFANKTVGWGSDGNIELTNQAGKLKAKIESIGDNSYTPQVNQKGIKMVKDVTYTVSFTARANKARKMNVAIGKPLNQAPWYIDYIGEVKTFDLTTEMKNYKFRFTMKEESYDDAKLTFELGQITDGSAATTVYLDNVRITPDLGFYTDSSLTIDKRVSRIISLMTLDEKIGQMTQGERRHVSPKQVRKYHLGSILSGGGSTPGNNTPQDWIDMYNNFQEEALSGRLELPLIYGVDAVHGHNNLKGATIFPHNIGLGAMGKGLMEVNKSKQAQKWIEKIARISAQETAATGMDWDFAPAVSVVRDERWGRSYESFGETAELQKLLAGPYVKGLQGTKDILSKERGHVVATAKHFIGDGATKWETGDAGYQIDRGNVNIDLNKLKKLHGQGYLEAIDENVGTIMISYNSYQGTKMHAHQELIQNYLKAPQKEGGLGFDGFVISDWAAIHEIDAPTHYAKVVKSVNAGIDMFMEPSDWHKFMIDLKTAVKNGDVKESRINDAVKRILKIKFKAGLFKKALTDNDSIDTIGSQEHRAVAREAVRKSLVLLKNQNQILPLSKDNKFYITGSNADNLGHQCGGWTIKWQGFSGNQATTGTTIKEGIANLLQGQKGQIVNDLNQADVAIAVVGEKAYAEGKGDDADLELSVSDKRELQRIEESGKPMVVILVSGRPMIVSPRIENWDVFVAAWLPGTAGGGVADVIFGDYNFTGKLPVSWPRSVEQLPLNVGDKNYNPLFNYGYGLKMNLEN
;
A
#
# COMPACT_ATOMS: atom_id res chain seq x y z
N MET A 1 -65.74 11.83 -48.66
CA MET A 1 -67.17 11.49 -48.42
C MET A 1 -67.28 10.17 -47.66
N LYS A 2 -68.50 9.74 -47.34
CA LYS A 2 -68.91 8.58 -46.52
C LYS A 2 -68.12 7.25 -46.73
N LYS A 3 -67.63 6.68 -45.61
CA LYS A 3 -67.91 5.32 -45.04
C LYS A 3 -67.97 4.04 -45.93
N LEU A 4 -67.30 2.97 -45.43
CA LEU A 4 -67.44 1.51 -45.74
C LEU A 4 -66.95 1.10 -47.17
N TRP A 5 -66.40 -0.08 -47.51
CA TRP A 5 -65.97 -1.34 -46.82
C TRP A 5 -64.94 -2.10 -47.76
N ILE A 6 -64.45 -3.36 -47.65
CA ILE A 6 -64.74 -4.57 -46.84
C ILE A 6 -63.51 -5.52 -46.64
N ILE A 7 -63.47 -6.18 -45.46
CA ILE A 7 -62.99 -7.53 -45.01
C ILE A 7 -62.24 -8.52 -45.96
N SER A 8 -61.12 -9.14 -45.48
CA SER A 8 -60.81 -10.62 -45.42
C SER A 8 -59.30 -10.95 -45.19
N PHE A 9 -58.84 -12.02 -44.51
CA PHE A 9 -59.37 -12.91 -43.42
C PHE A 9 -58.21 -13.77 -42.80
N LEU A 10 -58.51 -14.65 -41.82
CA LEU A 10 -57.65 -15.59 -41.02
C LEU A 10 -56.88 -14.95 -39.81
N LEU A 11 -56.83 -15.55 -38.59
CA LEU A 11 -57.53 -16.71 -37.99
C LEU A 11 -57.69 -16.55 -36.43
N LEU A 12 -58.48 -17.44 -35.79
CA LEU A 12 -58.87 -17.60 -34.36
C LEU A 12 -57.72 -17.38 -33.32
N SER A 13 -57.88 -16.83 -32.09
CA SER A 13 -58.90 -16.90 -30.98
C SER A 13 -58.83 -18.19 -30.12
N VAL A 14 -58.99 -18.20 -28.77
CA VAL A 14 -59.99 -17.59 -27.86
C VAL A 14 -59.45 -17.26 -26.42
N LEU A 15 -60.10 -16.27 -25.77
CA LEU A 15 -60.21 -15.80 -24.35
C LEU A 15 -59.63 -16.64 -23.15
N VAL A 16 -59.36 -16.09 -21.93
CA VAL A 16 -60.30 -15.42 -20.96
C VAL A 16 -59.65 -14.39 -19.98
N LEU A 17 -60.42 -13.33 -19.70
CA LEU A 17 -60.45 -12.32 -18.58
C LEU A 17 -59.35 -12.27 -17.50
N GLY A 18 -58.95 -11.03 -17.11
CA GLY A 18 -58.20 -10.80 -15.86
C GLY A 18 -57.73 -9.35 -15.55
N GLY A 19 -58.64 -8.43 -15.20
CA GLY A 19 -58.33 -7.19 -14.44
C GLY A 19 -57.60 -6.04 -15.16
N CYS A 20 -58.26 -4.87 -15.25
CA CYS A 20 -57.62 -3.65 -15.76
C CYS A 20 -56.59 -3.08 -14.76
N LYS A 21 -55.31 -3.05 -15.14
CA LYS A 21 -54.34 -2.11 -14.54
C LYS A 21 -54.39 -0.79 -15.32
N ALA A 22 -54.71 0.31 -14.63
CA ALA A 22 -54.39 1.64 -15.13
C ALA A 22 -52.86 1.81 -15.18
N PRO A 23 -52.30 2.61 -16.12
CA PRO A 23 -50.86 2.87 -16.16
C PRO A 23 -50.42 3.70 -14.94
N VAL A 24 -49.20 3.44 -14.47
CA VAL A 24 -48.58 4.22 -13.39
C VAL A 24 -48.36 5.67 -13.86
N ASP A 25 -48.86 6.63 -13.10
CA ASP A 25 -48.67 8.05 -13.39
C ASP A 25 -47.18 8.44 -13.26
N GLN A 26 -46.64 9.08 -14.30
CA GLN A 26 -45.30 9.66 -14.30
C GLN A 26 -45.34 11.09 -13.74
N SER A 27 -45.82 11.24 -12.50
CA SER A 27 -45.94 12.53 -11.84
C SER A 27 -44.58 13.24 -11.73
N GLN A 28 -44.60 14.55 -11.89
CA GLN A 28 -43.45 15.27 -12.44
C GLN A 28 -42.45 15.75 -11.36
N ILE A 29 -41.15 15.62 -11.63
CA ILE A 29 -40.13 16.36 -10.90
C ILE A 29 -40.20 17.82 -11.39
N THR A 30 -40.90 18.67 -10.64
CA THR A 30 -41.18 20.05 -11.07
C THR A 30 -39.95 20.95 -11.10
N ASN A 31 -38.94 20.69 -10.26
CA ASN A 31 -37.58 21.25 -10.30
C ASN A 31 -36.58 20.25 -9.71
N LEU A 32 -35.34 20.26 -10.22
CA LEU A 32 -34.20 19.47 -9.74
C LEU A 32 -32.95 20.36 -9.83
N ALA A 33 -32.43 20.78 -8.67
CA ALA A 33 -31.28 21.67 -8.59
C ALA A 33 -29.98 20.86 -8.65
N ILE A 34 -29.12 21.19 -9.62
CA ILE A 34 -27.78 20.63 -9.73
C ILE A 34 -26.80 21.72 -9.25
N LYS A 35 -26.16 21.48 -8.12
CA LYS A 35 -25.11 22.35 -7.57
C LYS A 35 -23.76 21.84 -8.07
N VAL A 36 -23.00 22.69 -8.75
CA VAL A 36 -21.61 22.39 -9.11
C VAL A 36 -20.68 23.14 -8.17
N ARG A 37 -19.73 22.41 -7.57
CA ARG A 37 -18.73 22.93 -6.65
C ARG A 37 -17.33 22.62 -7.15
N ASP A 38 -16.36 23.42 -6.71
CA ASP A 38 -14.96 23.10 -6.85
C ASP A 38 -14.46 22.22 -5.68
N THR A 39 -13.15 21.93 -5.68
CA THR A 39 -12.49 21.13 -4.64
C THR A 39 -12.52 21.75 -3.25
N ASN A 40 -12.80 23.05 -3.15
CA ASN A 40 -12.88 23.78 -1.89
C ASN A 40 -14.34 23.91 -1.41
N ASN A 41 -15.25 23.14 -2.03
CA ASN A 41 -16.68 23.05 -1.72
C ASN A 41 -17.47 24.36 -1.93
N GLN A 42 -16.88 25.36 -2.60
CA GLN A 42 -17.56 26.62 -2.94
C GLN A 42 -18.41 26.47 -4.20
N GLN A 43 -19.51 27.22 -4.26
CA GLN A 43 -20.47 27.15 -5.38
C GLN A 43 -19.95 27.97 -6.57
N VAL A 44 -19.66 27.28 -7.69
CA VAL A 44 -19.02 27.91 -8.85
C VAL A 44 -20.09 28.55 -9.74
N ALA A 45 -20.45 29.80 -9.45
CA ALA A 45 -21.55 30.51 -10.10
C ALA A 45 -21.26 31.03 -11.53
N ALA A 46 -20.01 30.94 -12.00
CA ALA A 46 -19.58 31.40 -13.31
C ALA A 46 -18.85 30.31 -14.09
N ASN A 47 -18.93 30.36 -15.43
CA ASN A 47 -18.16 29.55 -16.38
C ASN A 47 -18.51 28.04 -16.43
N ILE A 48 -19.81 27.70 -16.37
CA ILE A 48 -20.34 26.41 -16.84
C ILE A 48 -21.50 26.71 -17.79
N LYS A 49 -21.43 26.18 -19.01
CA LYS A 49 -22.49 26.33 -20.02
C LYS A 49 -23.28 25.03 -20.13
N VAL A 50 -24.59 25.11 -19.90
CA VAL A 50 -25.50 23.98 -20.14
C VAL A 50 -25.88 24.01 -21.62
N LEU A 51 -25.57 22.93 -22.35
CA LEU A 51 -25.61 22.92 -23.82
C LEU A 51 -27.00 22.65 -24.42
N HIS A 52 -28.06 22.70 -23.61
CA HIS A 52 -29.44 22.76 -24.05
C HIS A 52 -30.16 23.91 -23.33
N ALA A 53 -30.53 24.94 -24.11
CA ALA A 53 -31.33 26.06 -23.65
C ALA A 53 -32.82 25.74 -23.90
N GLY A 54 -33.60 25.59 -22.82
CA GLY A 54 -34.99 25.17 -22.90
C GLY A 54 -35.54 24.62 -21.58
N GLU A 55 -35.52 25.47 -20.55
CA GLU A 55 -36.20 25.36 -19.24
C GLU A 55 -36.32 23.96 -18.56
N LYS A 56 -35.68 23.86 -17.38
CA LYS A 56 -35.59 22.70 -16.45
C LYS A 56 -34.54 21.65 -16.85
N VAL A 57 -33.48 21.60 -16.04
CA VAL A 57 -32.23 20.88 -16.33
C VAL A 57 -32.39 19.35 -16.35
N ALA A 58 -33.29 18.79 -15.53
CA ALA A 58 -33.81 17.42 -15.69
C ALA A 58 -35.13 17.25 -14.91
N SER A 59 -36.06 16.45 -15.45
CA SER A 59 -37.39 16.23 -14.83
C SER A 59 -37.84 14.77 -14.74
N LYS A 60 -37.06 13.80 -15.26
CA LYS A 60 -37.38 12.35 -15.24
C LYS A 60 -36.15 11.48 -14.98
N GLN A 61 -36.40 10.25 -14.53
CA GLN A 61 -35.38 9.22 -14.35
C GLN A 61 -34.71 8.86 -15.69
N GLY A 62 -33.39 8.72 -15.70
CA GLY A 62 -32.63 8.37 -16.90
C GLY A 62 -32.38 9.52 -17.87
N SER A 63 -32.86 10.74 -17.58
CA SER A 63 -32.44 11.95 -18.30
C SER A 63 -30.92 12.15 -18.24
N GLU A 64 -30.37 12.70 -19.31
CA GLU A 64 -28.94 12.99 -19.48
C GLU A 64 -28.72 14.49 -19.58
N VAL A 65 -27.85 15.04 -18.74
CA VAL A 65 -27.50 16.46 -18.71
C VAL A 65 -26.08 16.65 -19.27
N LYS A 66 -25.91 17.62 -20.18
CA LYS A 66 -24.64 17.90 -20.85
C LYS A 66 -24.06 19.25 -20.41
N PHE A 67 -22.82 19.20 -19.92
CA PHE A 67 -22.07 20.35 -19.44
C PHE A 67 -20.81 20.56 -20.28
N GLU A 68 -20.57 21.81 -20.68
CA GLU A 68 -19.26 22.28 -21.15
C GLU A 68 -18.40 22.62 -19.91
N LEU A 69 -17.22 21.98 -19.79
CA LEU A 69 -16.31 22.13 -18.64
C LEU A 69 -14.96 22.70 -19.10
N LEU A 70 -14.35 23.55 -18.28
CA LEU A 70 -13.09 24.21 -18.60
C LEU A 70 -11.86 23.43 -18.10
N LYS A 71 -10.77 23.56 -18.84
CA LYS A 71 -9.45 22.98 -18.57
C LYS A 71 -8.90 23.30 -17.16
N ASN A 72 -8.17 22.34 -16.58
CA ASN A 72 -7.46 22.45 -15.30
C ASN A 72 -8.33 22.68 -14.03
N LYS A 73 -9.59 22.22 -14.02
CA LYS A 73 -10.48 22.24 -12.83
C LYS A 73 -11.07 20.85 -12.56
N ASN A 74 -11.10 20.44 -11.28
CA ASN A 74 -11.87 19.30 -10.81
C ASN A 74 -13.25 19.78 -10.33
N TYR A 75 -14.32 19.14 -10.79
CA TYR A 75 -15.71 19.53 -10.53
C TYR A 75 -16.46 18.46 -9.75
N LYS A 76 -17.17 18.86 -8.69
CA LYS A 76 -18.12 18.01 -7.95
C LYS A 76 -19.54 18.42 -8.32
N LEU A 77 -20.32 17.49 -8.87
CA LEU A 77 -21.76 17.68 -9.06
C LEU A 77 -22.53 17.07 -7.89
N GLU A 78 -23.37 17.88 -7.25
CA GLU A 78 -24.33 17.46 -6.24
C GLU A 78 -25.76 17.65 -6.79
N VAL A 79 -26.58 16.61 -6.65
CA VAL A 79 -28.01 16.64 -7.03
C VAL A 79 -28.80 16.89 -5.76
N ASP A 80 -29.38 18.08 -5.64
CA ASP A 80 -30.02 18.54 -4.42
C ASP A 80 -31.49 18.10 -4.36
N LYS A 81 -31.69 16.77 -4.41
CA LYS A 81 -32.98 16.12 -4.19
C LYS A 81 -32.78 14.66 -3.75
N GLU A 82 -33.58 14.24 -2.77
CA GLU A 82 -33.45 12.93 -2.14
C GLU A 82 -33.52 11.74 -3.12
N GLY A 83 -32.72 10.71 -2.81
CA GLY A 83 -32.75 9.42 -3.49
C GLY A 83 -32.18 9.44 -4.90
N TYR A 84 -31.18 10.27 -5.22
CA TYR A 84 -30.45 10.22 -6.51
C TYR A 84 -28.96 10.00 -6.29
N LEU A 85 -28.40 8.98 -6.96
CA LEU A 85 -26.97 8.68 -6.92
C LEU A 85 -26.30 9.26 -8.18
N ALA A 86 -25.53 10.32 -8.00
CA ALA A 86 -24.70 10.88 -9.06
C ALA A 86 -23.52 9.95 -9.34
N LYS A 87 -23.39 9.46 -10.57
CA LYS A 87 -22.22 8.68 -11.00
C LYS A 87 -21.06 9.64 -11.30
N THR A 88 -20.16 9.82 -10.33
CA THR A 88 -18.85 10.44 -10.58
C THR A 88 -18.09 9.61 -11.61
N VAL A 89 -17.51 10.27 -12.61
CA VAL A 89 -16.53 9.67 -13.52
C VAL A 89 -15.30 10.57 -13.53
N ASN A 90 -14.18 10.06 -13.02
CA ASN A 90 -12.90 10.74 -13.16
C ASN A 90 -12.39 10.46 -14.58
N LEU A 91 -12.45 11.46 -15.46
CA LEU A 91 -11.83 11.42 -16.78
C LEU A 91 -10.69 12.44 -16.82
N PRO A 92 -9.42 12.03 -17.04
CA PRO A 92 -8.40 12.96 -17.49
C PRO A 92 -8.73 13.36 -18.93
N LEU A 93 -8.84 14.66 -19.18
CA LEU A 93 -9.25 15.21 -20.47
C LEU A 93 -8.30 16.36 -20.83
N GLU A 94 -7.64 16.24 -21.98
CA GLU A 94 -6.57 17.17 -22.39
C GLU A 94 -7.12 18.37 -23.18
N GLU A 95 -8.37 18.31 -23.63
CA GLU A 95 -9.09 19.37 -24.36
C GLU A 95 -10.52 19.58 -23.82
N ASP A 96 -11.15 20.69 -24.19
CA ASP A 96 -12.49 21.06 -23.72
C ASP A 96 -13.52 19.99 -24.11
N SER A 97 -14.34 19.56 -23.14
CA SER A 97 -15.01 18.26 -23.21
C SER A 97 -16.44 18.28 -22.67
N ASN A 98 -17.30 17.49 -23.31
CA ASN A 98 -18.73 17.38 -23.01
C ASN A 98 -19.02 16.30 -21.96
N LEU A 99 -19.19 16.67 -20.68
CA LEU A 99 -19.59 15.73 -19.65
C LEU A 99 -21.09 15.42 -19.76
N THR A 100 -21.45 14.15 -19.94
CA THR A 100 -22.84 13.66 -19.92
C THR A 100 -23.13 12.93 -18.61
N VAL A 101 -24.04 13.46 -17.78
CA VAL A 101 -24.42 12.87 -16.49
C VAL A 101 -25.83 12.32 -16.55
N LYS A 102 -25.99 11.04 -16.17
CA LYS A 102 -27.28 10.32 -16.17
C LYS A 102 -27.83 10.17 -14.75
N LEU A 103 -29.04 10.66 -14.52
CA LEU A 103 -29.66 10.66 -13.19
C LEU A 103 -30.36 9.32 -12.89
N ILE A 104 -29.86 8.60 -11.88
CA ILE A 104 -30.41 7.34 -11.39
C ILE A 104 -31.05 7.58 -10.02
N LYS A 105 -32.37 7.36 -9.92
CA LYS A 105 -33.06 7.32 -8.62
C LYS A 105 -32.69 6.02 -7.91
N VAL A 106 -32.16 6.12 -6.69
CA VAL A 106 -31.93 5.00 -5.77
C VAL A 106 -32.78 5.28 -4.55
N ALA A 107 -33.82 4.47 -4.34
CA ALA A 107 -34.72 4.63 -3.21
C ALA A 107 -33.98 4.46 -1.88
N ASN A 108 -34.36 5.25 -0.88
CA ASN A 108 -34.20 4.86 0.50
C ASN A 108 -35.12 3.64 0.72
N LEU A 109 -34.58 2.56 1.29
CA LEU A 109 -35.34 1.36 1.65
C LEU A 109 -35.89 1.43 3.08
N VAL A 110 -35.65 2.56 3.73
CA VAL A 110 -36.32 3.05 4.94
C VAL A 110 -37.20 4.23 4.53
N GLY A 111 -38.48 4.19 4.87
CA GLY A 111 -39.38 5.34 4.78
C GLY A 111 -39.27 6.25 6.01
N ASN A 112 -39.77 7.49 5.90
CA ASN A 112 -39.86 8.46 7.00
C ASN A 112 -38.57 8.59 7.85
N GLY A 113 -37.40 8.46 7.22
CA GLY A 113 -36.09 8.53 7.90
C GLY A 113 -35.67 9.95 8.29
N ASP A 114 -36.40 10.94 7.77
CA ASP A 114 -36.40 12.38 8.03
C ASP A 114 -37.47 12.81 9.05
N PHE A 115 -38.21 11.83 9.61
CA PHE A 115 -39.34 11.97 10.54
C PHE A 115 -40.33 13.12 10.25
N THR A 116 -40.52 13.49 8.99
CA THR A 116 -41.48 14.53 8.60
C THR A 116 -42.95 14.09 8.74
N THR A 117 -43.19 12.80 8.99
CA THR A 117 -44.50 12.26 9.38
C THR A 117 -44.44 11.54 10.73
N PRO A 118 -45.55 11.46 11.49
CA PRO A 118 -45.60 10.76 12.77
C PRO A 118 -45.24 9.27 12.67
N ILE A 119 -44.71 8.71 13.74
CA ILE A 119 -44.54 7.25 13.87
C ILE A 119 -45.89 6.53 13.90
N SER A 120 -45.87 5.26 13.51
CA SER A 120 -47.04 4.38 13.50
C SER A 120 -47.33 3.77 14.87
N ASN A 121 -48.62 3.67 15.20
CA ASN A 121 -49.13 2.93 16.37
C ASN A 121 -49.25 1.41 16.11
N ALA A 122 -48.77 0.91 14.96
CA ALA A 122 -48.72 -0.52 14.68
C ALA A 122 -47.77 -1.23 15.65
N ASN A 123 -48.16 -2.40 16.15
CA ASN A 123 -47.29 -3.26 16.96
C ASN A 123 -46.71 -4.40 16.11
N PRO A 124 -45.48 -4.87 16.38
CA PRO A 124 -44.96 -6.09 15.78
C PRO A 124 -45.87 -7.28 16.07
N LYS A 125 -46.03 -8.20 15.10
CA LYS A 125 -46.70 -9.49 15.32
C LYS A 125 -45.84 -10.37 16.25
N ALA A 126 -46.40 -11.46 16.76
CA ALA A 126 -45.69 -12.38 17.67
C ALA A 126 -44.42 -13.02 17.07
N ASN A 127 -44.32 -13.12 15.75
CA ASN A 127 -43.13 -13.54 15.01
C ASN A 127 -42.22 -12.36 14.57
N GLY A 128 -42.48 -11.15 15.06
CA GLY A 128 -41.69 -9.95 14.76
C GLY A 128 -41.94 -9.30 13.41
N GLU A 129 -42.84 -9.84 12.58
CA GLU A 129 -43.29 -9.16 11.36
C GLU A 129 -43.85 -7.77 11.69
N LEU A 130 -43.55 -6.83 10.80
CA LEU A 130 -44.10 -5.48 10.81
C LEU A 130 -44.82 -5.26 9.47
N ASP A 131 -45.91 -4.52 9.56
CA ASP A 131 -46.66 -3.98 8.42
C ASP A 131 -46.90 -2.50 8.71
N SER A 132 -45.79 -1.76 8.86
CA SER A 132 -45.80 -0.34 9.23
C SER A 132 -45.77 0.59 8.02
N GLY A 133 -45.72 0.03 6.80
CA GLY A 133 -45.47 0.76 5.57
C GLY A 133 -44.14 1.52 5.63
N ASP A 134 -44.14 2.74 5.10
CA ASP A 134 -43.01 3.66 5.15
C ASP A 134 -42.82 4.33 6.53
N SER A 135 -43.62 3.99 7.55
CA SER A 135 -43.55 4.61 8.89
C SER A 135 -42.74 3.77 9.87
N TRP A 136 -41.96 4.44 10.73
CA TRP A 136 -41.34 3.85 11.92
C TRP A 136 -42.37 3.42 12.97
N VAL A 137 -42.03 2.39 13.73
CA VAL A 137 -42.76 1.91 14.92
C VAL A 137 -41.87 2.04 16.14
N TYR A 138 -42.40 2.57 17.23
CA TYR A 138 -41.76 2.52 18.55
C TYR A 138 -42.29 1.32 19.32
N HIS A 139 -41.39 0.50 19.86
CA HIS A 139 -41.77 -0.71 20.59
C HIS A 139 -40.99 -0.84 21.91
N GLN A 140 -41.72 -1.22 22.95
CA GLN A 140 -41.22 -1.48 24.30
C GLN A 140 -41.56 -2.93 24.66
N ASN A 141 -40.61 -3.63 25.27
CA ASN A 141 -40.77 -5.04 25.61
C ASN A 141 -40.00 -5.41 26.88
N SER A 142 -40.42 -6.49 27.56
CA SER A 142 -39.97 -6.84 28.91
C SER A 142 -40.18 -5.68 29.89
N ASN A 143 -39.17 -5.31 30.69
CA ASN A 143 -39.22 -4.22 31.67
C ASN A 143 -38.67 -2.88 31.15
N GLY A 144 -38.46 -2.73 29.83
CA GLY A 144 -38.05 -1.46 29.23
C GLY A 144 -39.13 -0.38 29.37
N GLN A 145 -38.71 0.87 29.61
CA GLN A 145 -39.60 2.02 29.77
C GLN A 145 -38.99 3.27 29.14
N GLY A 146 -39.84 4.09 28.51
CA GLY A 146 -39.42 5.31 27.82
C GLY A 146 -40.58 5.97 27.09
N SER A 147 -40.24 6.87 26.17
CA SER A 147 -41.17 7.45 25.20
C SER A 147 -40.40 7.92 23.97
N VAL A 148 -41.10 8.24 22.89
CA VAL A 148 -40.53 9.00 21.76
C VAL A 148 -41.45 10.14 21.37
N THR A 149 -40.88 11.30 21.10
CA THR A 149 -41.54 12.44 20.46
C THR A 149 -40.87 12.73 19.11
N ILE A 150 -41.63 13.29 18.17
CA ILE A 150 -41.07 13.86 16.94
C ILE A 150 -41.09 15.37 17.08
N GLU A 151 -39.92 16.00 17.04
CA GLU A 151 -39.75 17.42 17.30
C GLU A 151 -38.77 18.03 16.29
N GLY A 152 -39.21 19.05 15.55
CA GLY A 152 -38.36 19.73 14.55
C GLY A 152 -38.01 18.91 13.29
N GLY A 153 -38.44 17.66 13.20
CA GLY A 153 -37.98 16.67 12.21
C GLY A 153 -37.06 15.58 12.81
N GLU A 154 -36.75 15.65 14.10
CA GLU A 154 -35.92 14.65 14.79
C GLU A 154 -36.78 13.69 15.63
N ALA A 155 -36.39 12.43 15.71
CA ALA A 155 -36.95 11.47 16.67
C ALA A 155 -36.18 11.54 18.00
N LYS A 156 -36.84 12.04 19.05
CA LYS A 156 -36.30 12.16 20.41
C LYS A 156 -36.79 11.00 21.27
N VAL A 157 -35.92 10.04 21.53
CA VAL A 157 -36.22 8.82 22.29
C VAL A 157 -35.70 8.97 23.72
N LYS A 158 -36.62 9.11 24.66
CA LYS A 158 -36.37 9.18 26.10
C LYS A 158 -36.36 7.78 26.70
N VAL A 159 -35.25 7.37 27.32
CA VAL A 159 -35.14 6.05 27.97
C VAL A 159 -35.16 6.20 29.48
N ASN A 160 -36.31 5.90 30.09
CA ASN A 160 -36.49 5.91 31.54
C ASN A 160 -35.92 4.64 32.20
N ASN A 161 -35.93 3.52 31.48
CA ASN A 161 -35.27 2.26 31.84
C ASN A 161 -34.96 1.48 30.54
N PRO A 162 -33.69 1.16 30.21
CA PRO A 162 -33.39 0.37 29.01
C PRO A 162 -33.92 -1.07 29.08
N GLY A 163 -34.17 -1.61 30.28
CA GLY A 163 -34.65 -2.97 30.50
C GLY A 163 -33.55 -4.03 30.52
N ASN A 164 -33.95 -5.29 30.70
CA ASN A 164 -33.02 -6.42 30.90
C ASN A 164 -32.46 -7.02 29.60
N ASN A 165 -33.01 -6.65 28.44
CA ASN A 165 -32.58 -7.12 27.12
C ASN A 165 -32.20 -5.91 26.24
N PRO A 166 -31.22 -5.99 25.33
CA PRO A 166 -30.82 -4.83 24.54
C PRO A 166 -31.95 -4.28 23.65
N TRP A 167 -32.86 -5.13 23.18
CA TRP A 167 -34.06 -4.76 22.41
C TRP A 167 -35.27 -4.31 23.26
N SER A 168 -35.12 -4.07 24.57
CA SER A 168 -36.26 -3.73 25.44
C SER A 168 -36.87 -2.34 25.17
N VAL A 169 -36.10 -1.41 24.60
CA VAL A 169 -36.60 -0.14 24.06
C VAL A 169 -36.00 0.05 22.66
N GLN A 170 -36.87 0.18 21.65
CA GLN A 170 -36.42 0.17 20.24
C GLN A 170 -37.32 0.97 19.28
N LEU A 171 -36.70 1.51 18.23
CA LEU A 171 -37.36 1.96 17.01
C LEU A 171 -37.18 0.90 15.92
N LEU A 172 -38.24 0.62 15.17
CA LEU A 172 -38.33 -0.47 14.22
C LEU A 172 -38.98 -0.02 12.91
N GLN A 173 -38.57 -0.63 11.79
CA GLN A 173 -39.30 -0.50 10.52
C GLN A 173 -39.21 -1.79 9.69
N GLY A 174 -40.33 -2.15 9.04
CA GLY A 174 -40.42 -3.27 8.11
C GLY A 174 -41.80 -3.36 7.44
N PRO A 175 -41.92 -4.07 6.30
CA PRO A 175 -40.92 -4.97 5.75
C PRO A 175 -39.92 -4.31 4.79
N ILE A 176 -38.63 -4.65 4.92
CA ILE A 176 -37.55 -4.20 4.04
C ILE A 176 -37.09 -5.35 3.15
N THR A 177 -36.81 -5.06 1.87
CA THR A 177 -36.21 -6.04 0.94
C THR A 177 -34.69 -5.88 0.84
N LEU A 178 -33.98 -6.91 1.30
CA LEU A 178 -32.53 -7.06 1.19
C LEU A 178 -32.20 -8.23 0.26
N GLU A 179 -31.53 -7.97 -0.87
CA GLU A 179 -31.20 -8.97 -1.89
C GLU A 179 -29.83 -9.59 -1.65
N LYS A 180 -29.73 -10.91 -1.79
CA LYS A 180 -28.46 -11.64 -1.67
C LYS A 180 -27.36 -11.08 -2.58
N SER A 181 -26.16 -10.98 -2.03
CA SER A 181 -24.95 -10.41 -2.63
C SER A 181 -25.08 -8.95 -3.10
N ALA A 182 -26.17 -8.25 -2.77
CA ALA A 182 -26.27 -6.82 -2.99
C ALA A 182 -25.53 -6.03 -1.89
N TYR A 183 -25.00 -4.88 -2.30
CA TYR A 183 -24.24 -3.98 -1.43
C TYR A 183 -25.16 -2.85 -0.99
N TYR A 184 -25.06 -2.49 0.29
CA TYR A 184 -25.87 -1.46 0.92
C TYR A 184 -24.98 -0.42 1.61
N LYS A 185 -25.42 0.84 1.63
CA LYS A 185 -24.90 1.88 2.53
C LYS A 185 -26.01 2.24 3.53
N ILE A 186 -25.62 2.36 4.79
CA ILE A 186 -26.45 2.94 5.85
C ILE A 186 -25.83 4.27 6.27
N SER A 187 -26.65 5.26 6.57
CA SER A 187 -26.26 6.46 7.31
C SER A 187 -27.42 7.03 8.10
N PHE A 188 -27.13 7.68 9.22
CA PHE A 188 -28.08 8.42 10.05
C PHE A 188 -27.33 9.47 10.87
N GLU A 189 -28.05 10.42 11.44
CA GLU A 189 -27.52 11.43 12.34
C GLU A 189 -28.03 11.16 13.75
N ALA A 190 -27.14 11.19 14.75
CA ALA A 190 -27.52 10.88 16.12
C ALA A 190 -26.65 11.57 17.18
N HIS A 191 -27.24 11.75 18.36
CA HIS A 191 -26.54 12.02 19.61
C HIS A 191 -27.38 11.57 20.81
N ALA A 192 -26.82 11.64 22.01
CA ALA A 192 -27.53 11.41 23.26
C ALA A 192 -26.99 12.35 24.34
N ASP A 193 -27.83 12.75 25.30
CA ASP A 193 -27.46 13.72 26.35
C ASP A 193 -26.24 13.29 27.18
N GLN A 194 -25.97 11.98 27.24
CA GLN A 194 -24.77 11.39 27.81
C GLN A 194 -24.11 10.42 26.81
N LYS A 195 -22.82 10.15 26.98
CA LYS A 195 -22.10 9.15 26.17
C LYS A 195 -22.76 7.78 26.34
N ALA A 196 -23.37 7.29 25.26
CA ALA A 196 -24.22 6.11 25.27
C ALA A 196 -23.97 5.21 24.04
N LYS A 197 -24.52 4.01 24.07
CA LYS A 197 -24.58 3.12 22.92
C LYS A 197 -25.97 3.12 22.29
N LEU A 198 -25.97 3.11 20.97
CA LEU A 198 -27.09 2.77 20.11
C LEU A 198 -26.68 1.49 19.37
N HIS A 199 -27.41 0.40 19.54
CA HIS A 199 -27.15 -0.81 18.76
C HIS A 199 -28.08 -0.82 17.55
N LEU A 200 -27.50 -0.94 16.36
CA LEU A 200 -28.24 -1.05 15.11
C LEU A 200 -28.21 -2.49 14.63
N LYS A 201 -29.37 -2.96 14.17
CA LYS A 201 -29.54 -4.24 13.50
C LYS A 201 -30.32 -4.06 12.20
N LEU A 202 -29.79 -4.60 11.11
CA LEU A 202 -30.59 -5.06 9.98
C LEU A 202 -30.66 -6.57 10.07
N GLY A 203 -31.87 -7.13 10.13
CA GLY A 203 -32.04 -8.55 10.38
C GLY A 203 -33.39 -9.11 9.97
N ALA A 204 -33.44 -10.43 10.00
CA ALA A 204 -34.64 -11.21 9.76
C ALA A 204 -35.62 -11.09 10.94
N ASN A 205 -36.91 -11.27 10.67
CA ASN A 205 -37.89 -11.51 11.73
C ASN A 205 -37.82 -12.97 12.27
N GLY A 206 -38.69 -13.31 13.21
CA GLY A 206 -38.73 -14.61 13.88
C GLY A 206 -39.01 -15.80 12.97
N ASN A 207 -39.68 -15.63 11.83
CA ASN A 207 -39.86 -16.70 10.84
C ASN A 207 -38.53 -17.21 10.26
N ARG A 208 -37.50 -16.34 10.26
CA ARG A 208 -36.13 -16.64 9.84
C ARG A 208 -35.15 -16.65 11.02
N GLY A 209 -35.65 -16.89 12.24
CA GLY A 209 -34.83 -17.11 13.43
C GLY A 209 -34.07 -15.88 13.95
N TRP A 210 -34.52 -14.66 13.61
CA TRP A 210 -33.91 -13.40 14.06
C TRP A 210 -32.46 -13.16 13.61
N VAL A 211 -32.01 -13.79 12.51
CA VAL A 211 -30.64 -13.65 11.99
C VAL A 211 -30.30 -12.18 11.70
N GLY A 212 -29.15 -11.71 12.21
CA GLY A 212 -28.58 -10.41 11.85
C GLY A 212 -27.84 -10.47 10.51
N TYR A 213 -28.10 -9.49 9.64
CA TYR A 213 -27.43 -9.31 8.35
C TYR A 213 -26.34 -8.21 8.42
N GLU A 214 -26.55 -7.21 9.29
CA GLU A 214 -25.54 -6.27 9.79
C GLU A 214 -25.97 -5.89 11.22
N GLU A 215 -25.09 -6.11 12.20
CA GLU A 215 -25.31 -5.75 13.61
C GLU A 215 -24.11 -4.95 14.13
N ARG A 216 -24.37 -3.82 14.81
CA ARG A 216 -23.31 -2.86 15.17
C ARG A 216 -23.66 -2.01 16.38
N ASP A 217 -22.79 -2.05 17.39
CA ASP A 217 -22.74 -1.03 18.44
C ASP A 217 -22.18 0.28 17.86
N VAL A 218 -22.93 1.37 18.03
CA VAL A 218 -22.50 2.74 17.72
C VAL A 218 -22.39 3.52 19.02
N ASN A 219 -21.17 3.97 19.34
CA ASN A 219 -20.92 4.82 20.50
C ASN A 219 -21.28 6.28 20.14
N LEU A 220 -22.28 6.84 20.80
CA LEU A 220 -22.76 8.20 20.56
C LEU A 220 -22.00 9.25 21.39
N THR A 221 -21.77 10.39 20.76
CA THR A 221 -21.33 11.65 21.38
C THR A 221 -22.50 12.44 21.96
N THR A 222 -22.18 13.41 22.83
CA THR A 222 -23.13 14.41 23.36
C THR A 222 -23.37 15.60 22.43
N THR A 223 -22.88 15.51 21.19
CA THR A 223 -23.10 16.46 20.10
C THR A 223 -23.55 15.68 18.86
N PRO A 224 -24.43 16.25 18.01
CA PRO A 224 -24.85 15.62 16.75
C PRO A 224 -23.67 15.16 15.89
N GLN A 225 -23.71 13.93 15.40
CA GLN A 225 -22.74 13.37 14.43
C GLN A 225 -23.46 12.53 13.37
N THR A 226 -22.93 12.54 12.14
CA THR A 226 -23.40 11.69 11.04
C THR A 226 -22.63 10.37 11.02
N TYR A 227 -23.32 9.26 11.31
CA TYR A 227 -22.76 7.92 11.25
C TYR A 227 -23.01 7.30 9.87
N GLN A 228 -22.05 6.55 9.33
CA GLN A 228 -22.19 5.90 8.03
C GLN A 228 -21.32 4.65 7.90
N PHE A 229 -21.86 3.62 7.26
CA PHE A 229 -21.19 2.32 7.04
C PHE A 229 -21.79 1.60 5.83
N LYS A 230 -21.17 0.49 5.43
CA LYS A 230 -21.58 -0.32 4.28
C LYS A 230 -21.51 -1.80 4.64
N PHE A 231 -22.49 -2.58 4.19
CA PHE A 231 -22.50 -4.03 4.33
C PHE A 231 -22.87 -4.70 3.00
N VAL A 232 -22.65 -6.01 2.92
CA VAL A 232 -23.13 -6.87 1.83
C VAL A 232 -24.14 -7.84 2.45
N MET A 233 -25.28 -8.02 1.80
CA MET A 233 -26.27 -9.01 2.21
C MET A 233 -25.77 -10.40 1.82
N GLU A 234 -25.01 -11.07 2.68
CA GLU A 234 -24.41 -12.39 2.38
C GLU A 234 -25.46 -13.53 2.43
N GLU A 235 -26.51 -13.35 3.23
CA GLU A 235 -27.64 -14.27 3.42
C GLU A 235 -28.63 -14.31 2.24
N GLU A 236 -29.46 -15.35 2.20
CA GLU A 236 -30.53 -15.47 1.20
C GLU A 236 -31.51 -14.28 1.24
N THR A 237 -31.89 -13.79 0.05
CA THR A 237 -32.75 -12.59 -0.13
C THR A 237 -33.93 -12.59 0.84
N ASP A 238 -34.04 -11.54 1.64
CA ASP A 238 -35.13 -11.36 2.58
C ASP A 238 -36.05 -10.24 2.10
N GLN A 239 -37.35 -10.53 1.98
CA GLN A 239 -38.40 -9.56 1.63
C GLN A 239 -39.14 -9.06 2.87
N GLN A 240 -38.76 -9.53 4.06
CA GLN A 240 -39.41 -9.28 5.35
C GLN A 240 -38.37 -8.91 6.43
N ALA A 241 -37.23 -8.36 6.02
CA ALA A 241 -36.20 -7.86 6.92
C ALA A 241 -36.68 -6.61 7.66
N ARG A 242 -35.99 -6.28 8.75
CA ARG A 242 -36.30 -5.15 9.62
C ARG A 242 -35.06 -4.28 9.81
N PHE A 243 -35.25 -2.96 9.84
CA PHE A 243 -34.27 -2.02 10.40
C PHE A 243 -34.64 -1.79 11.86
N GLU A 244 -33.68 -1.96 12.75
CA GLU A 244 -33.87 -1.89 14.20
C GLU A 244 -32.81 -0.99 14.83
N LEU A 245 -33.26 -0.11 15.73
CA LEU A 245 -32.44 0.77 16.56
C LEU A 245 -32.78 0.49 18.02
N TRP A 246 -31.82 -0.05 18.75
CA TRP A 246 -31.96 -0.49 20.14
C TRP A 246 -31.22 0.46 21.09
N PHE A 247 -31.92 0.96 22.11
CA PHE A 247 -31.44 2.03 22.99
C PHE A 247 -30.94 1.46 24.32
N LEU A 248 -29.61 1.32 24.45
CA LEU A 248 -28.99 0.49 25.48
C LEU A 248 -28.75 1.17 26.84
N ASN A 249 -28.91 2.49 26.94
CA ASN A 249 -28.59 3.25 28.14
C ASN A 249 -29.77 4.12 28.61
N GLN A 250 -29.80 4.43 29.90
CA GLN A 250 -30.79 5.33 30.50
C GLN A 250 -30.39 6.80 30.24
N THR A 251 -30.69 7.28 29.04
CA THR A 251 -30.47 8.66 28.60
C THR A 251 -31.55 9.04 27.59
N ASP A 252 -31.69 10.33 27.31
CA ASP A 252 -32.43 10.79 26.13
C ASP A 252 -31.48 10.77 24.92
N TYR A 253 -32.04 10.37 23.78
CA TYR A 253 -31.37 10.21 22.48
C TYR A 253 -32.12 11.03 21.42
N THR A 254 -31.40 11.56 20.43
CA THR A 254 -31.97 12.26 19.27
C THR A 254 -31.42 11.64 17.99
N ILE A 255 -32.29 11.25 17.06
CA ILE A 255 -31.91 10.61 15.78
C ILE A 255 -32.69 11.23 14.61
N ASP A 256 -32.01 11.45 13.49
CA ASP A 256 -32.59 11.92 12.21
C ASP A 256 -31.84 11.30 10.99
N ASN A 257 -32.29 11.60 9.77
CA ASN A 257 -31.65 11.34 8.49
C ASN A 257 -31.34 9.87 8.19
N ILE A 258 -32.16 8.94 8.68
CA ILE A 258 -31.95 7.49 8.55
C ILE A 258 -32.16 7.03 7.11
N LYS A 259 -31.06 6.59 6.49
CA LYS A 259 -30.98 6.25 5.06
C LYS A 259 -30.29 4.89 4.87
N LEU A 260 -31.03 3.93 4.31
CA LEU A 260 -30.56 2.63 3.82
C LEU A 260 -30.70 2.60 2.30
N ILE A 261 -29.59 2.60 1.56
CA ILE A 261 -29.59 2.62 0.10
C ILE A 261 -28.86 1.41 -0.48
N LYS A 262 -29.46 0.77 -1.49
CA LYS A 262 -28.81 -0.28 -2.29
C LYS A 262 -27.85 0.35 -3.29
N ILE A 263 -26.54 0.12 -3.13
CA ILE A 263 -25.50 0.77 -3.95
C ILE A 263 -25.00 -0.10 -5.12
N LYS A 264 -25.21 -1.42 -5.07
CA LYS A 264 -24.86 -2.37 -6.17
C LYS A 264 -25.71 -3.66 -6.03
N SER A 265 -26.15 -4.25 -7.14
CA SER A 265 -26.70 -5.62 -7.15
C SER A 265 -25.60 -6.68 -7.19
N GLY A 266 -25.86 -7.87 -6.65
CA GLY A 266 -24.95 -9.00 -6.72
C GLY A 266 -24.88 -9.66 -8.11
N THR A 267 -23.79 -10.40 -8.35
CA THR A 267 -23.60 -11.26 -9.54
C THR A 267 -23.19 -12.65 -9.08
N ALA A 268 -23.87 -13.68 -9.56
CA ALA A 268 -23.96 -15.01 -8.93
C ALA A 268 -22.74 -15.95 -9.14
N THR A 269 -21.52 -15.43 -9.14
CA THR A 269 -20.28 -16.20 -9.41
C THR A 269 -19.23 -16.17 -8.31
N GLU A 270 -19.44 -15.40 -7.24
CA GLU A 270 -18.57 -15.42 -6.05
C GLU A 270 -19.17 -16.31 -4.95
N GLN A 271 -18.99 -17.63 -5.09
CA GLN A 271 -19.28 -18.55 -4.00
C GLN A 271 -18.29 -19.73 -3.95
N LYS A 272 -17.30 -19.62 -3.05
CA LYS A 272 -17.08 -20.59 -1.96
C LYS A 272 -16.00 -20.12 -0.99
N ASP A 273 -16.03 -20.76 0.18
CA ASP A 273 -14.99 -20.80 1.20
C ASP A 273 -14.53 -19.44 1.78
N GLU A 274 -15.31 -18.95 2.74
CA GLU A 274 -14.71 -18.30 3.90
C GLU A 274 -15.44 -18.74 5.18
N VAL A 275 -14.90 -19.79 5.83
CA VAL A 275 -15.15 -19.99 7.26
C VAL A 275 -14.53 -18.78 7.97
N LYS A 276 -15.24 -18.16 8.92
CA LYS A 276 -14.60 -17.27 9.91
C LYS A 276 -13.60 -18.10 10.72
N ILE A 277 -12.36 -18.13 10.26
CA ILE A 277 -11.23 -18.61 11.06
C ILE A 277 -11.02 -17.54 12.14
N GLU A 278 -11.54 -17.83 13.32
CA GLU A 278 -11.32 -17.00 14.50
C GLU A 278 -9.82 -16.99 14.83
N SER A 279 -9.30 -15.81 15.18
CA SER A 279 -7.85 -15.55 15.16
C SER A 279 -7.07 -16.38 16.19
N GLY A 280 -5.88 -16.84 15.77
CA GLY A 280 -4.89 -17.50 16.65
C GLY A 280 -5.01 -19.03 16.74
N GLU A 281 -6.10 -19.65 16.30
CA GLU A 281 -6.33 -21.09 16.51
C GLU A 281 -5.48 -22.00 15.61
N ILE A 282 -4.95 -23.08 16.21
CA ILE A 282 -4.38 -24.24 15.50
C ILE A 282 -5.34 -25.44 15.42
N ILE A 283 -6.59 -25.25 15.84
CA ILE A 283 -7.66 -26.26 15.75
C ILE A 283 -8.78 -25.75 14.83
N THR A 284 -9.62 -26.66 14.37
CA THR A 284 -10.71 -26.38 13.42
C THR A 284 -12.06 -26.42 14.12
N ASN A 285 -12.95 -25.49 13.74
CA ASN A 285 -14.34 -25.44 14.21
C ASN A 285 -14.46 -25.44 15.75
N GLY A 286 -13.61 -24.69 16.45
CA GLY A 286 -13.56 -24.59 17.91
C GLY A 286 -14.79 -23.92 18.55
N SER A 287 -15.45 -23.02 17.81
CA SER A 287 -16.75 -22.41 18.14
C SER A 287 -17.96 -23.20 17.65
N PHE A 288 -17.76 -24.38 17.05
CA PHE A 288 -18.80 -25.31 16.56
C PHE A 288 -19.90 -24.71 15.66
N ALA A 289 -19.62 -23.56 15.03
CA ALA A 289 -20.50 -22.93 14.06
C ALA A 289 -20.76 -23.87 12.86
N ASN A 290 -19.76 -24.67 12.46
CA ASN A 290 -19.91 -25.74 11.45
C ASN A 290 -20.27 -27.09 12.10
N LYS A 291 -21.20 -27.07 13.06
CA LYS A 291 -21.71 -28.25 13.78
C LYS A 291 -20.55 -29.04 14.41
N THR A 292 -20.48 -30.35 14.18
CA THR A 292 -19.43 -31.26 14.67
C THR A 292 -18.32 -31.53 13.65
N VAL A 293 -18.25 -30.79 12.53
CA VAL A 293 -17.21 -30.99 11.50
C VAL A 293 -15.82 -30.80 12.13
N GLY A 294 -14.89 -31.70 11.83
CA GLY A 294 -13.53 -31.72 12.40
C GLY A 294 -13.41 -32.41 13.77
N TRP A 295 -14.52 -32.79 14.41
CA TRP A 295 -14.53 -33.41 15.74
C TRP A 295 -15.01 -34.85 15.69
N GLY A 296 -14.26 -35.76 16.31
CA GLY A 296 -14.56 -37.17 16.42
C GLY A 296 -14.87 -37.60 17.86
N SER A 297 -15.48 -38.78 17.99
CA SER A 297 -15.65 -39.49 19.26
C SER A 297 -14.89 -40.82 19.26
N ASP A 298 -14.75 -41.39 20.46
CA ASP A 298 -14.48 -42.80 20.69
C ASP A 298 -15.21 -43.23 21.99
N GLY A 299 -15.53 -44.51 22.12
CA GLY A 299 -16.37 -45.07 23.18
C GLY A 299 -17.86 -44.76 23.06
N ASN A 300 -18.61 -45.04 24.13
CA ASN A 300 -20.08 -44.97 24.20
C ASN A 300 -20.60 -43.52 24.31
N ILE A 301 -20.46 -42.72 23.25
CA ILE A 301 -20.81 -41.30 23.22
C ILE A 301 -21.34 -40.81 21.87
N GLU A 302 -22.51 -40.18 21.88
CA GLU A 302 -23.16 -39.58 20.71
C GLU A 302 -22.77 -38.10 20.60
N LEU A 303 -22.19 -37.69 19.46
CA LEU A 303 -21.86 -36.28 19.17
C LEU A 303 -22.90 -35.63 18.26
N THR A 304 -23.49 -34.53 18.74
CA THR A 304 -24.43 -33.69 18.00
C THR A 304 -24.06 -32.22 18.18
N ASN A 305 -24.75 -31.30 17.49
CA ASN A 305 -24.69 -29.87 17.79
C ASN A 305 -26.05 -29.40 18.31
N GLN A 306 -26.06 -28.53 19.32
CA GLN A 306 -27.25 -27.87 19.82
C GLN A 306 -26.96 -26.38 20.03
N ALA A 307 -27.70 -25.52 19.33
CA ALA A 307 -27.58 -24.06 19.40
C ALA A 307 -26.13 -23.54 19.26
N GLY A 308 -25.40 -24.07 18.27
CA GLY A 308 -24.02 -23.68 17.98
C GLY A 308 -22.97 -24.34 18.86
N LYS A 309 -23.33 -25.26 19.77
CA LYS A 309 -22.40 -25.89 20.72
C LYS A 309 -22.32 -27.40 20.48
N LEU A 310 -21.13 -27.99 20.61
CA LEU A 310 -21.00 -29.45 20.56
C LEU A 310 -21.66 -30.06 21.80
N LYS A 311 -22.54 -31.02 21.55
CA LYS A 311 -23.32 -31.76 22.55
C LYS A 311 -22.87 -33.21 22.51
N ALA A 312 -22.20 -33.64 23.57
CA ALA A 312 -21.71 -34.99 23.74
C ALA A 312 -22.58 -35.75 24.75
N LYS A 313 -23.47 -36.63 24.27
CA LYS A 313 -24.36 -37.46 25.10
C LYS A 313 -23.62 -38.76 25.44
N ILE A 314 -23.25 -38.91 26.71
CA ILE A 314 -22.54 -40.08 27.22
C ILE A 314 -23.55 -41.17 27.57
N GLU A 315 -23.42 -42.33 26.96
CA GLU A 315 -24.35 -43.46 27.15
C GLU A 315 -23.86 -44.43 28.24
N SER A 316 -22.54 -44.61 28.33
CA SER A 316 -21.88 -45.30 29.45
C SER A 316 -20.48 -44.71 29.67
N ILE A 317 -20.04 -44.65 30.93
CA ILE A 317 -18.72 -44.10 31.32
C ILE A 317 -17.57 -45.11 31.21
N GLY A 318 -17.86 -46.40 31.04
CA GLY A 318 -16.83 -47.46 30.97
C GLY A 318 -15.97 -47.56 32.23
N ASP A 319 -14.84 -48.28 32.11
CA ASP A 319 -13.90 -48.57 33.22
C ASP A 319 -12.64 -47.69 33.20
N ASN A 320 -12.41 -46.91 32.13
CA ASN A 320 -11.18 -46.16 31.87
C ASN A 320 -11.47 -44.65 31.75
N SER A 321 -10.52 -43.77 32.11
CA SER A 321 -10.72 -42.32 31.98
C SER A 321 -10.83 -41.87 30.51
N TYR A 322 -9.96 -42.41 29.68
CA TYR A 322 -9.72 -42.03 28.28
C TYR A 322 -10.84 -42.42 27.30
N THR A 323 -11.87 -43.15 27.73
CA THR A 323 -13.00 -43.52 26.86
C THR A 323 -14.30 -43.69 27.67
N PRO A 324 -15.44 -43.12 27.23
CA PRO A 324 -15.62 -42.30 26.03
C PRO A 324 -14.88 -40.96 26.05
N GLN A 325 -14.66 -40.41 24.85
CA GLN A 325 -13.88 -39.20 24.62
C GLN A 325 -14.38 -38.40 23.41
N VAL A 326 -14.26 -37.07 23.47
CA VAL A 326 -14.36 -36.17 22.30
C VAL A 326 -12.94 -35.78 21.90
N ASN A 327 -12.61 -35.83 20.60
CA ASN A 327 -11.24 -35.58 20.15
C ASN A 327 -11.15 -34.85 18.80
N GLN A 328 -10.01 -34.18 18.59
CA GLN A 328 -9.59 -33.65 17.30
C GLN A 328 -8.11 -34.01 17.07
N LYS A 329 -7.77 -34.35 15.81
CA LYS A 329 -6.43 -34.78 15.34
C LYS A 329 -5.89 -33.78 14.31
N GLY A 330 -4.69 -33.99 13.78
CA GLY A 330 -4.05 -33.08 12.83
C GLY A 330 -3.56 -31.77 13.46
N ILE A 331 -3.36 -31.74 14.78
CA ILE A 331 -3.00 -30.51 15.50
C ILE A 331 -1.48 -30.37 15.51
N LYS A 332 -0.97 -29.25 15.00
CA LYS A 332 0.47 -29.01 14.87
C LYS A 332 1.10 -28.43 16.12
N MET A 333 1.97 -29.22 16.76
CA MET A 333 2.73 -28.85 17.96
C MET A 333 4.22 -28.70 17.65
N VAL A 334 4.80 -27.56 18.03
CA VAL A 334 6.21 -27.21 17.78
C VAL A 334 7.00 -27.25 19.08
N LYS A 335 8.20 -27.83 19.07
CA LYS A 335 9.08 -27.95 20.24
C LYS A 335 9.42 -26.58 20.86
N ASP A 336 9.43 -26.55 22.19
CA ASP A 336 9.47 -25.37 23.08
C ASP A 336 8.31 -24.36 22.88
N VAL A 337 7.37 -24.69 21.98
CA VAL A 337 5.96 -24.29 21.91
C VAL A 337 5.28 -24.05 23.26
N THR A 338 5.26 -22.84 23.82
CA THR A 338 4.30 -22.56 24.90
C THR A 338 2.93 -22.37 24.27
N TYR A 339 1.94 -23.16 24.67
CA TYR A 339 0.59 -23.12 24.14
C TYR A 339 -0.40 -22.74 25.23
N THR A 340 -1.41 -21.95 24.84
CA THR A 340 -2.60 -21.68 25.64
C THR A 340 -3.73 -22.55 25.13
N VAL A 341 -4.37 -23.29 26.03
CA VAL A 341 -5.60 -24.06 25.76
C VAL A 341 -6.73 -23.40 26.53
N SER A 342 -7.85 -23.11 25.87
CA SER A 342 -9.06 -22.62 26.51
C SER A 342 -10.30 -23.26 25.93
N PHE A 343 -11.35 -23.40 26.72
CA PHE A 343 -12.65 -23.89 26.27
C PHE A 343 -13.74 -23.43 27.22
N THR A 344 -14.99 -23.47 26.77
CA THR A 344 -16.16 -23.25 27.62
C THR A 344 -16.98 -24.53 27.68
N ALA A 345 -17.41 -24.92 28.88
CA ALA A 345 -18.04 -26.22 29.08
C ALA A 345 -19.05 -26.24 30.23
N ARG A 346 -20.02 -27.16 30.14
CA ARG A 346 -20.93 -27.57 31.22
C ARG A 346 -21.36 -29.03 31.04
N ALA A 347 -21.98 -29.60 32.07
CA ALA A 347 -22.62 -30.90 32.01
C ALA A 347 -24.02 -30.85 32.63
N ASN A 348 -24.99 -31.62 32.10
CA ASN A 348 -26.36 -31.62 32.63
C ASN A 348 -26.46 -32.15 34.08
N LYS A 349 -25.46 -32.92 34.53
CA LYS A 349 -25.16 -33.22 35.94
C LYS A 349 -23.68 -32.91 36.15
N ALA A 350 -23.32 -32.29 37.28
CA ALA A 350 -21.93 -31.97 37.59
C ALA A 350 -21.03 -33.23 37.54
N ARG A 351 -19.86 -33.12 36.91
CA ARG A 351 -18.90 -34.22 36.72
C ARG A 351 -17.49 -33.73 36.39
N LYS A 352 -16.47 -34.58 36.58
CA LYS A 352 -15.10 -34.33 36.11
C LYS A 352 -14.94 -34.60 34.61
N MET A 353 -14.02 -33.89 33.98
CA MET A 353 -13.56 -34.11 32.61
C MET A 353 -12.05 -33.95 32.57
N ASN A 354 -11.36 -34.86 31.90
CA ASN A 354 -9.93 -34.73 31.66
C ASN A 354 -9.70 -34.01 30.32
N VAL A 355 -8.61 -33.26 30.21
CA VAL A 355 -8.05 -32.79 28.94
C VAL A 355 -6.64 -33.31 28.82
N ALA A 356 -6.35 -33.95 27.68
CA ALA A 356 -5.03 -34.45 27.29
C ALA A 356 -4.70 -33.97 25.87
N ILE A 357 -3.43 -33.68 25.61
CA ILE A 357 -2.95 -33.36 24.26
C ILE A 357 -1.61 -34.05 24.06
N GLY A 358 -1.46 -34.75 22.95
CA GLY A 358 -0.36 -35.71 22.80
C GLY A 358 -0.38 -36.45 21.47
N LYS A 359 0.64 -37.28 21.27
CA LYS A 359 0.84 -38.10 20.09
C LYS A 359 0.29 -39.51 20.29
N PRO A 360 -0.66 -39.99 19.46
CA PRO A 360 -1.03 -41.39 19.43
C PRO A 360 0.14 -42.24 18.91
N LEU A 361 0.28 -43.47 19.40
CA LEU A 361 1.29 -44.43 18.97
C LEU A 361 0.66 -45.79 18.62
N ASN A 362 1.28 -46.47 17.63
CA ASN A 362 0.80 -47.75 17.10
C ASN A 362 1.28 -48.97 17.91
N GLN A 363 1.97 -48.74 19.02
CA GLN A 363 2.48 -49.75 19.96
C GLN A 363 2.61 -49.12 21.35
N ALA A 364 2.79 -49.93 22.40
CA ALA A 364 2.97 -49.44 23.76
C ALA A 364 4.26 -48.58 23.93
N PRO A 365 4.24 -47.47 24.69
CA PRO A 365 3.06 -46.81 25.26
C PRO A 365 2.19 -46.17 24.17
N TRP A 366 0.87 -46.40 24.20
CA TRP A 366 -0.03 -46.06 23.08
C TRP A 366 -0.30 -44.55 22.89
N TYR A 367 0.24 -43.71 23.78
CA TYR A 367 0.12 -42.26 23.76
C TYR A 367 1.36 -41.63 24.42
N ILE A 368 1.88 -40.55 23.84
CA ILE A 368 2.82 -39.63 24.53
C ILE A 368 2.06 -38.35 24.81
N ASP A 369 1.85 -38.04 26.09
CA ASP A 369 1.22 -36.78 26.51
C ASP A 369 2.22 -35.60 26.48
N TYR A 370 1.76 -34.43 26.04
CA TYR A 370 2.55 -33.22 25.88
C TYR A 370 2.31 -32.17 26.98
N ILE A 371 1.31 -32.39 27.84
CA ILE A 371 0.96 -31.48 28.94
C ILE A 371 1.54 -31.95 30.29
N GLY A 372 2.28 -33.08 30.27
CA GLY A 372 3.10 -33.65 31.34
C GLY A 372 2.30 -34.47 32.34
N GLU A 373 1.15 -33.95 32.74
CA GLU A 373 0.15 -34.65 33.54
C GLU A 373 -1.24 -34.25 33.04
N VAL A 374 -2.15 -35.22 32.93
CA VAL A 374 -3.53 -35.01 32.49
C VAL A 374 -4.22 -33.93 33.33
N LYS A 375 -4.90 -32.97 32.71
CA LYS A 375 -5.54 -31.85 33.42
C LYS A 375 -7.04 -32.13 33.61
N THR A 376 -7.44 -32.43 34.84
CA THR A 376 -8.83 -32.65 35.23
C THR A 376 -9.54 -31.33 35.56
N PHE A 377 -10.79 -31.18 35.13
CA PHE A 377 -11.64 -30.02 35.40
C PHE A 377 -13.02 -30.45 35.90
N ASP A 378 -13.53 -29.79 36.94
CA ASP A 378 -14.88 -30.02 37.47
C ASP A 378 -15.91 -29.22 36.66
N LEU A 379 -16.72 -29.91 35.85
CA LEU A 379 -17.81 -29.31 35.08
C LEU A 379 -19.05 -29.12 35.94
N THR A 380 -19.55 -27.88 35.98
CA THR A 380 -20.83 -27.52 36.58
C THR A 380 -22.02 -27.66 35.60
N THR A 381 -23.23 -27.46 36.12
CA THR A 381 -24.47 -27.30 35.33
C THR A 381 -24.51 -26.01 34.52
N GLU A 382 -23.79 -24.98 34.96
CA GLU A 382 -23.59 -23.70 34.25
C GLU A 382 -22.43 -23.78 33.25
N MET A 383 -22.50 -23.04 32.13
CA MET A 383 -21.35 -22.80 31.25
C MET A 383 -20.28 -22.03 32.00
N LYS A 384 -19.06 -22.58 32.07
CA LYS A 384 -17.88 -21.89 32.61
C LYS A 384 -16.73 -21.93 31.62
N ASN A 385 -15.82 -20.98 31.77
CA ASN A 385 -14.62 -20.83 30.95
C ASN A 385 -13.45 -21.49 31.67
N TYR A 386 -12.74 -22.38 31.00
CA TYR A 386 -11.57 -23.09 31.50
C TYR A 386 -10.36 -22.74 30.64
N LYS A 387 -9.19 -22.63 31.25
CA LYS A 387 -7.94 -22.24 30.58
C LYS A 387 -6.74 -22.85 31.28
N PHE A 388 -5.78 -23.35 30.50
CA PHE A 388 -4.46 -23.75 31.00
C PHE A 388 -3.36 -23.42 29.98
N ARG A 389 -2.11 -23.53 30.40
CA ARG A 389 -0.92 -23.38 29.55
C ARG A 389 0.00 -24.58 29.75
N PHE A 390 0.71 -24.97 28.71
CA PHE A 390 1.78 -25.96 28.77
C PHE A 390 2.91 -25.57 27.82
N THR A 391 4.07 -26.22 27.93
CA THR A 391 5.18 -26.05 26.97
C THR A 391 5.50 -27.40 26.35
N MET A 392 5.38 -27.49 25.04
CA MET A 392 5.74 -28.67 24.25
C MET A 392 7.23 -28.98 24.40
N LYS A 393 7.57 -30.06 25.13
CA LYS A 393 8.97 -30.49 25.34
C LYS A 393 9.45 -31.60 24.41
N GLU A 394 8.51 -32.36 23.87
CA GLU A 394 8.76 -33.36 22.84
C GLU A 394 9.15 -32.74 21.50
N GLU A 395 9.67 -33.56 20.59
CA GLU A 395 9.94 -33.13 19.21
C GLU A 395 8.67 -32.72 18.46
N SER A 396 8.81 -31.73 17.58
CA SER A 396 7.69 -31.15 16.82
C SER A 396 6.92 -32.22 16.04
N TYR A 397 5.59 -32.13 16.08
CA TYR A 397 4.70 -33.15 15.53
C TYR A 397 3.40 -32.54 14.97
N ASP A 398 3.07 -32.91 13.74
CA ASP A 398 2.01 -32.27 12.95
C ASP A 398 0.63 -32.97 13.05
N ASP A 399 0.54 -34.12 13.75
CA ASP A 399 -0.71 -34.89 13.97
C ASP A 399 -0.98 -35.15 15.47
N ALA A 400 -0.82 -34.14 16.32
CA ALA A 400 -1.21 -34.26 17.72
C ALA A 400 -2.74 -34.38 17.87
N LYS A 401 -3.17 -35.08 18.92
CA LYS A 401 -4.56 -35.32 19.28
C LYS A 401 -4.92 -34.57 20.55
N LEU A 402 -5.81 -33.58 20.45
CA LEU A 402 -6.54 -33.01 21.58
C LEU A 402 -7.65 -33.99 21.98
N THR A 403 -7.78 -34.22 23.29
CA THR A 403 -8.76 -35.14 23.87
C THR A 403 -9.47 -34.48 25.04
N PHE A 404 -10.80 -34.54 25.04
CA PHE A 404 -11.64 -34.35 26.21
C PHE A 404 -12.11 -35.74 26.68
N GLU A 405 -11.51 -36.25 27.76
CA GLU A 405 -11.86 -37.58 28.28
C GLU A 405 -13.06 -37.49 29.23
N LEU A 406 -14.02 -38.38 29.00
CA LEU A 406 -15.34 -38.36 29.62
C LEU A 406 -15.74 -39.72 30.24
N GLY A 407 -14.80 -40.67 30.29
CA GLY A 407 -14.97 -41.96 30.94
C GLY A 407 -14.89 -41.90 32.46
N GLN A 408 -14.31 -42.93 33.07
CA GLN A 408 -14.21 -43.14 34.51
C GLN A 408 -13.04 -42.35 35.13
N ILE A 409 -13.38 -41.35 35.96
CA ILE A 409 -12.46 -40.44 36.65
C ILE A 409 -12.83 -40.45 38.14
N THR A 410 -11.83 -40.66 38.99
CA THR A 410 -11.98 -40.85 40.44
C THR A 410 -12.77 -39.71 41.08
N ASP A 411 -13.77 -40.06 41.88
CA ASP A 411 -14.66 -39.16 42.62
C ASP A 411 -15.31 -38.05 41.76
N GLY A 412 -15.73 -38.37 40.52
CA GLY A 412 -16.40 -37.36 39.69
C GLY A 412 -17.09 -37.79 38.39
N SER A 413 -17.11 -39.05 37.98
CA SER A 413 -17.76 -39.43 36.71
C SER A 413 -19.27 -39.63 36.79
N ALA A 414 -19.96 -39.26 35.71
CA ALA A 414 -21.39 -39.51 35.51
C ALA A 414 -21.74 -39.63 34.02
N ALA A 415 -22.59 -40.59 33.68
CA ALA A 415 -23.27 -40.62 32.38
C ALA A 415 -24.24 -39.44 32.32
N THR A 416 -23.97 -38.50 31.41
CA THR A 416 -24.72 -37.24 31.27
C THR A 416 -24.41 -36.59 29.92
N THR A 417 -25.16 -35.56 29.55
CA THR A 417 -24.82 -34.73 28.39
C THR A 417 -23.82 -33.65 28.79
N VAL A 418 -22.66 -33.64 28.14
CA VAL A 418 -21.67 -32.56 28.20
C VAL A 418 -21.88 -31.62 27.01
N TYR A 419 -21.65 -30.33 27.22
CA TYR A 419 -21.62 -29.33 26.16
C TYR A 419 -20.25 -28.66 26.13
N LEU A 420 -19.65 -28.59 24.95
CA LEU A 420 -18.38 -27.90 24.68
C LEU A 420 -18.63 -26.78 23.66
N ASP A 421 -17.97 -25.65 23.87
CA ASP A 421 -18.09 -24.44 23.06
C ASP A 421 -16.83 -23.59 23.20
N ASN A 422 -16.47 -22.78 22.19
CA ASN A 422 -15.31 -21.89 22.20
C ASN A 422 -13.99 -22.59 22.60
N VAL A 423 -13.77 -23.83 22.13
CA VAL A 423 -12.49 -24.51 22.31
C VAL A 423 -11.44 -23.81 21.43
N ARG A 424 -10.27 -23.51 21.99
CA ARG A 424 -9.15 -22.85 21.29
C ARG A 424 -7.84 -23.46 21.77
N ILE A 425 -6.89 -23.65 20.85
CA ILE A 425 -5.47 -23.78 21.17
C ILE A 425 -4.74 -22.69 20.40
N THR A 426 -3.98 -21.85 21.08
CA THR A 426 -3.17 -20.78 20.47
C THR A 426 -1.70 -20.89 20.90
N PRO A 427 -0.74 -20.66 20.00
CA PRO A 427 0.66 -20.51 20.39
C PRO A 427 0.85 -19.19 21.16
N ASP A 428 1.65 -19.23 22.20
CA ASP A 428 2.12 -18.03 22.90
C ASP A 428 3.24 -17.38 22.07
N LEU A 429 2.99 -16.16 21.58
CA LEU A 429 3.92 -15.42 20.72
C LEU A 429 4.93 -14.57 21.51
N GLY A 430 4.95 -14.61 22.85
CA GLY A 430 5.89 -13.84 23.68
C GLY A 430 7.38 -14.09 23.38
N PHE A 431 7.71 -15.19 22.70
CA PHE A 431 9.06 -15.44 22.19
C PHE A 431 9.50 -14.49 21.06
N TYR A 432 8.61 -13.66 20.51
CA TYR A 432 8.95 -12.61 19.55
C TYR A 432 9.81 -11.52 20.20
N THR A 433 9.52 -11.17 21.46
CA THR A 433 10.23 -10.13 22.21
C THR A 433 11.27 -10.68 23.19
N ASP A 434 11.24 -11.98 23.52
CA ASP A 434 12.20 -12.68 24.39
C ASP A 434 13.66 -12.47 23.98
N SER A 435 14.36 -11.60 24.73
CA SER A 435 15.75 -11.22 24.52
C SER A 435 16.76 -12.35 24.77
N SER A 436 16.38 -13.45 25.42
CA SER A 436 17.24 -14.62 25.60
C SER A 436 17.39 -15.46 24.32
N LEU A 437 16.47 -15.31 23.36
CA LEU A 437 16.50 -15.98 22.07
C LEU A 437 17.17 -15.12 21.00
N THR A 438 18.12 -15.70 20.27
CA THR A 438 18.69 -15.09 19.06
C THR A 438 17.63 -14.96 17.96
N ILE A 439 17.81 -14.00 17.04
CA ILE A 439 16.88 -13.80 15.92
C ILE A 439 16.67 -15.10 15.13
N ASP A 440 17.74 -15.84 14.79
CA ASP A 440 17.62 -17.13 14.10
C ASP A 440 16.76 -18.15 14.88
N LYS A 441 16.83 -18.22 16.22
CA LYS A 441 15.95 -19.09 17.03
C LYS A 441 14.49 -18.66 16.96
N ARG A 442 14.19 -17.35 17.04
CA ARG A 442 12.82 -16.81 16.92
C ARG A 442 12.25 -17.08 15.53
N VAL A 443 13.04 -16.81 14.48
CA VAL A 443 12.68 -17.04 13.08
C VAL A 443 12.40 -18.52 12.79
N SER A 444 13.28 -19.44 13.21
CA SER A 444 13.03 -20.88 13.06
C SER A 444 11.74 -21.32 13.73
N ARG A 445 11.46 -20.82 14.94
CA ARG A 445 10.23 -21.10 15.69
C ARG A 445 8.97 -20.55 15.02
N ILE A 446 9.04 -19.39 14.36
CA ILE A 446 7.97 -18.91 13.47
C ILE A 446 7.78 -19.87 12.29
N ILE A 447 8.83 -20.20 11.54
CA ILE A 447 8.74 -21.05 10.34
C ILE A 447 8.19 -22.43 10.64
N SER A 448 8.50 -22.98 11.81
CA SER A 448 7.91 -24.23 12.31
C SER A 448 6.42 -24.10 12.63
N LEU A 449 5.94 -22.94 13.09
CA LEU A 449 4.51 -22.68 13.35
C LEU A 449 3.71 -22.33 12.09
N MET A 450 4.36 -21.88 11.00
CA MET A 450 3.70 -21.44 9.77
C MET A 450 3.20 -22.60 8.90
N THR A 451 2.02 -22.40 8.33
CA THR A 451 1.47 -23.13 7.18
C THR A 451 2.20 -22.76 5.88
N LEU A 452 2.00 -23.55 4.82
CA LEU A 452 2.53 -23.21 3.49
C LEU A 452 1.94 -21.90 2.94
N ASP A 453 0.69 -21.59 3.26
CA ASP A 453 0.03 -20.35 2.82
C ASP A 453 0.59 -19.11 3.51
N GLU A 454 0.84 -19.17 4.82
CA GLU A 454 1.55 -18.09 5.53
C GLU A 454 2.97 -17.91 4.96
N LYS A 455 3.67 -19.00 4.59
CA LYS A 455 5.01 -18.93 4.00
C LYS A 455 5.03 -18.27 2.62
N ILE A 456 4.11 -18.68 1.74
CA ILE A 456 3.96 -18.11 0.40
C ILE A 456 3.48 -16.65 0.47
N GLY A 457 2.58 -16.34 1.42
CA GLY A 457 2.20 -14.97 1.75
C GLY A 457 3.42 -14.11 2.10
N GLN A 458 4.29 -14.59 3.00
CA GLN A 458 5.52 -13.87 3.35
C GLN A 458 6.49 -13.63 2.17
N MET A 459 6.51 -14.51 1.15
CA MET A 459 7.29 -14.31 -0.08
C MET A 459 6.64 -13.35 -1.09
N THR A 460 5.43 -12.85 -0.84
CA THR A 460 4.65 -12.06 -1.80
C THR A 460 4.60 -10.58 -1.38
N GLN A 461 4.92 -9.69 -2.32
CA GLN A 461 4.71 -8.25 -2.22
C GLN A 461 3.71 -7.80 -3.29
N GLY A 462 2.57 -7.25 -2.86
CA GLY A 462 1.55 -6.67 -3.75
C GLY A 462 1.49 -5.15 -3.65
N GLU A 463 0.95 -4.47 -4.67
CA GLU A 463 0.92 -3.02 -4.71
C GLU A 463 -0.38 -2.44 -4.11
N ARG A 464 -0.24 -1.33 -3.37
CA ARG A 464 -1.29 -0.72 -2.53
C ARG A 464 -2.54 -0.17 -3.23
N ARG A 465 -2.63 -0.20 -4.56
CA ARG A 465 -3.87 0.07 -5.33
C ARG A 465 -4.60 -1.22 -5.71
N HIS A 466 -3.89 -2.36 -5.69
CA HIS A 466 -4.36 -3.69 -6.11
C HIS A 466 -4.55 -4.65 -4.93
N VAL A 467 -4.08 -4.28 -3.74
CA VAL A 467 -4.31 -4.99 -2.46
C VAL A 467 -5.12 -4.10 -1.52
N SER A 468 -6.20 -4.64 -0.95
CA SER A 468 -6.88 -4.05 0.20
C SER A 468 -6.33 -4.61 1.53
N PRO A 469 -6.42 -3.88 2.65
CA PRO A 469 -5.97 -4.37 3.96
C PRO A 469 -6.54 -5.75 4.34
N LYS A 470 -7.83 -6.01 4.05
CA LYS A 470 -8.47 -7.33 4.25
C LYS A 470 -7.80 -8.48 3.47
N GLN A 471 -7.22 -8.19 2.30
CA GLN A 471 -6.47 -9.18 1.53
C GLN A 471 -5.09 -9.46 2.14
N VAL A 472 -4.46 -8.50 2.83
CA VAL A 472 -3.24 -8.76 3.61
C VAL A 472 -3.50 -9.80 4.69
N ARG A 473 -4.58 -9.65 5.48
CA ARG A 473 -4.96 -10.67 6.47
C ARG A 473 -5.26 -12.02 5.81
N LYS A 474 -6.15 -12.03 4.80
CA LYS A 474 -6.64 -13.27 4.14
C LYS A 474 -5.52 -14.09 3.50
N TYR A 475 -4.53 -13.42 2.91
CA TYR A 475 -3.46 -14.06 2.14
C TYR A 475 -2.08 -13.95 2.83
N HIS A 476 -2.03 -13.53 4.09
CA HIS A 476 -0.84 -13.49 4.95
C HIS A 476 0.37 -12.77 4.31
N LEU A 477 0.10 -11.71 3.54
CA LEU A 477 1.08 -11.07 2.66
C LEU A 477 2.29 -10.55 3.45
N GLY A 478 3.48 -10.71 2.87
CA GLY A 478 4.75 -10.37 3.50
C GLY A 478 5.07 -8.89 3.43
N SER A 479 4.67 -8.25 2.33
CA SER A 479 4.98 -6.86 2.07
C SER A 479 3.91 -6.20 1.20
N ILE A 480 3.84 -4.88 1.30
CA ILE A 480 3.11 -4.00 0.38
C ILE A 480 4.11 -2.96 -0.13
N LEU A 481 3.91 -2.48 -1.36
CA LEU A 481 4.65 -1.31 -1.85
C LEU A 481 3.76 -0.17 -2.34
N SER A 482 4.35 1.03 -2.34
CA SER A 482 3.97 2.15 -3.19
C SER A 482 5.02 2.34 -4.29
N GLY A 483 4.70 1.95 -5.53
CA GLY A 483 5.51 2.31 -6.70
C GLY A 483 5.43 3.81 -7.04
N GLY A 484 6.21 4.26 -8.02
CA GLY A 484 6.35 5.68 -8.39
C GLY A 484 5.01 6.41 -8.64
N GLY A 485 4.69 7.38 -7.78
CA GLY A 485 3.42 8.11 -7.78
C GLY A 485 2.23 7.37 -7.16
N SER A 486 2.45 6.30 -6.39
CA SER A 486 1.38 5.59 -5.66
C SER A 486 1.14 6.15 -4.27
N THR A 487 0.60 7.38 -4.26
CA THR A 487 0.37 8.16 -3.04
C THR A 487 -1.04 7.94 -2.47
N PRO A 488 -1.22 7.85 -1.15
CA PRO A 488 -2.53 7.83 -0.51
C PRO A 488 -3.18 9.23 -0.48
N GLY A 489 -4.51 9.25 -0.31
CA GLY A 489 -5.32 10.45 -0.03
C GLY A 489 -4.94 11.70 -0.83
N ASN A 490 -4.55 12.77 -0.12
CA ASN A 490 -4.09 14.03 -0.70
C ASN A 490 -2.54 14.15 -0.76
N ASN A 491 -1.85 13.03 -0.56
CA ASN A 491 -0.39 12.93 -0.43
C ASN A 491 0.19 13.77 0.74
N THR A 492 -0.53 13.85 1.87
CA THR A 492 -0.02 14.42 3.13
C THR A 492 0.65 13.35 3.98
N PRO A 493 1.55 13.70 4.92
CA PRO A 493 2.18 12.71 5.83
C PRO A 493 1.17 11.85 6.59
N GLN A 494 0.04 12.43 7.03
CA GLN A 494 -1.03 11.70 7.71
C GLN A 494 -1.72 10.68 6.79
N ASP A 495 -1.96 11.02 5.51
CA ASP A 495 -2.53 10.05 4.55
C ASP A 495 -1.66 8.78 4.43
N TRP A 496 -0.33 8.92 4.56
CA TRP A 496 0.60 7.78 4.55
C TRP A 496 0.59 6.98 5.86
N ILE A 497 0.59 7.65 7.01
CA ILE A 497 0.52 6.98 8.33
C ILE A 497 -0.80 6.20 8.47
N ASP A 498 -1.94 6.81 8.11
CA ASP A 498 -3.26 6.19 8.18
C ASP A 498 -3.36 4.96 7.26
N MET A 499 -2.84 5.07 6.03
CA MET A 499 -2.75 3.95 5.10
C MET A 499 -1.85 2.83 5.66
N TYR A 500 -0.67 3.19 6.16
CA TYR A 500 0.32 2.25 6.66
C TYR A 500 -0.18 1.46 7.88
N ASN A 501 -0.72 2.17 8.89
CA ASN A 501 -1.22 1.56 10.11
C ASN A 501 -2.39 0.61 9.82
N ASN A 502 -3.33 0.99 8.95
CA ASN A 502 -4.44 0.14 8.51
C ASN A 502 -3.97 -1.18 7.86
N PHE A 503 -2.94 -1.12 7.01
CA PHE A 503 -2.32 -2.32 6.44
C PHE A 503 -1.60 -3.19 7.52
N GLN A 504 -0.93 -2.57 8.50
CA GLN A 504 -0.28 -3.31 9.59
C GLN A 504 -1.28 -3.93 10.57
N GLU A 505 -2.32 -3.22 11.00
CA GLU A 505 -3.35 -3.74 11.92
C GLU A 505 -4.04 -4.98 11.36
N GLU A 506 -4.37 -4.97 10.07
CA GLU A 506 -4.92 -6.13 9.38
C GLU A 506 -3.92 -7.31 9.33
N ALA A 507 -2.63 -7.06 9.06
CA ALA A 507 -1.58 -8.10 9.11
C ALA A 507 -1.40 -8.70 10.51
N LEU A 508 -1.32 -7.85 11.54
CA LEU A 508 -1.17 -8.22 12.94
C LEU A 508 -2.41 -8.96 13.47
N SER A 509 -3.60 -8.72 12.94
CA SER A 509 -4.80 -9.51 13.29
C SER A 509 -4.81 -10.94 12.71
N GLY A 510 -3.76 -11.36 11.99
CA GLY A 510 -3.53 -12.73 11.56
C GLY A 510 -3.07 -13.68 12.69
N ARG A 511 -3.22 -14.99 12.49
CA ARG A 511 -3.00 -16.07 13.48
C ARG A 511 -1.62 -16.06 14.18
N LEU A 512 -0.60 -15.54 13.51
CA LEU A 512 0.79 -15.44 14.01
C LEU A 512 1.25 -13.99 14.19
N GLU A 513 0.35 -13.00 14.16
CA GLU A 513 0.67 -11.59 14.40
C GLU A 513 1.91 -11.08 13.60
N LEU A 514 2.04 -11.52 12.34
CA LEU A 514 3.23 -11.23 11.52
C LEU A 514 3.09 -9.84 10.88
N PRO A 515 3.96 -8.86 11.23
CA PRO A 515 3.89 -7.53 10.63
C PRO A 515 4.29 -7.57 9.15
N LEU A 516 3.72 -6.68 8.35
CA LEU A 516 4.26 -6.31 7.04
C LEU A 516 5.65 -5.66 7.17
N ILE A 517 6.38 -5.64 6.06
CA ILE A 517 7.40 -4.63 5.77
C ILE A 517 6.89 -3.81 4.58
N TYR A 518 6.79 -2.49 4.68
CA TYR A 518 6.26 -1.64 3.59
C TYR A 518 7.39 -0.96 2.79
N GLY A 519 7.43 -1.20 1.48
CA GLY A 519 8.46 -0.70 0.56
C GLY A 519 8.06 0.54 -0.25
N VAL A 520 9.02 1.41 -0.53
CA VAL A 520 8.85 2.61 -1.39
C VAL A 520 10.17 2.99 -2.06
N ASP A 521 10.12 3.62 -3.24
CA ASP A 521 11.27 4.35 -3.79
C ASP A 521 11.43 5.71 -3.08
N ALA A 522 12.45 5.84 -2.22
CA ALA A 522 12.93 7.11 -1.63
C ALA A 522 14.36 7.45 -2.10
N VAL A 523 14.62 7.14 -3.38
CA VAL A 523 15.92 7.15 -4.07
C VAL A 523 16.69 8.48 -4.08
N HIS A 524 16.04 9.62 -3.77
CA HIS A 524 16.73 10.91 -3.62
C HIS A 524 16.07 11.84 -2.56
N GLY A 525 15.65 11.24 -1.44
CA GLY A 525 14.74 11.84 -0.46
C GLY A 525 13.41 11.08 -0.46
N HIS A 526 12.42 11.45 0.36
CA HIS A 526 11.12 10.76 0.34
C HIS A 526 10.28 11.19 -0.88
N ASN A 527 10.78 10.91 -2.09
CA ASN A 527 10.43 11.61 -3.34
C ASN A 527 8.99 11.39 -3.84
N ASN A 528 8.28 10.39 -3.33
CA ASN A 528 6.85 10.22 -3.59
C ASN A 528 5.97 11.17 -2.76
N LEU A 529 6.43 11.68 -1.62
CA LEU A 529 5.66 12.52 -0.70
C LEU A 529 5.68 14.01 -1.11
N LYS A 530 4.51 14.64 -1.08
CA LYS A 530 4.38 16.08 -1.32
C LYS A 530 4.99 16.86 -0.16
N GLY A 531 5.92 17.76 -0.48
CA GLY A 531 6.59 18.63 0.48
C GLY A 531 7.88 18.06 1.08
N ALA A 532 8.23 16.80 0.81
CA ALA A 532 9.50 16.21 1.25
C ALA A 532 10.74 16.97 0.71
N THR A 533 11.88 16.78 1.37
CA THR A 533 13.19 17.24 0.90
C THR A 533 13.64 16.38 -0.28
N ILE A 534 13.78 16.99 -1.46
CA ILE A 534 14.31 16.31 -2.65
C ILE A 534 15.75 16.77 -2.88
N PHE A 535 16.68 15.82 -2.81
CA PHE A 535 18.11 15.98 -3.03
C PHE A 535 18.48 15.90 -4.53
N PRO A 536 19.73 16.27 -4.89
CA PRO A 536 20.27 15.93 -6.20
C PRO A 536 20.22 14.41 -6.45
N HIS A 537 19.90 13.99 -7.68
CA HIS A 537 20.01 12.59 -8.08
C HIS A 537 21.46 12.08 -8.01
N ASN A 538 21.62 10.75 -7.98
CA ASN A 538 22.89 10.08 -7.70
C ASN A 538 24.07 10.53 -8.58
N ILE A 539 23.86 10.88 -9.85
CA ILE A 539 24.94 11.43 -10.69
C ILE A 539 25.52 12.73 -10.11
N GLY A 540 24.68 13.61 -9.56
CA GLY A 540 25.13 14.83 -8.88
C GLY A 540 25.84 14.53 -7.54
N LEU A 541 25.38 13.52 -6.81
CA LEU A 541 26.05 13.05 -5.59
C LEU A 541 27.41 12.38 -5.90
N GLY A 542 27.50 11.70 -7.04
CA GLY A 542 28.72 11.19 -7.65
C GLY A 542 29.69 12.30 -8.03
N ALA A 543 29.19 13.41 -8.60
CA ALA A 543 30.01 14.57 -8.94
C ALA A 543 30.62 15.25 -7.70
N MET A 544 29.84 15.36 -6.61
CA MET A 544 30.33 15.75 -5.28
C MET A 544 31.37 14.76 -4.74
N GLY A 545 31.10 13.46 -4.85
CA GLY A 545 31.99 12.39 -4.38
C GLY A 545 33.35 12.43 -5.08
N LYS A 546 33.36 12.50 -6.42
CA LYS A 546 34.55 12.66 -7.25
C LYS A 546 35.30 13.95 -6.90
N GLY A 547 34.57 15.06 -6.75
CA GLY A 547 35.16 16.35 -6.37
C GLY A 547 35.87 16.36 -5.02
N LEU A 548 35.32 15.68 -4.02
CA LEU A 548 35.97 15.49 -2.72
C LEU A 548 37.14 14.48 -2.80
N MET A 549 37.06 13.48 -3.66
CA MET A 549 38.13 12.49 -3.89
C MET A 549 39.38 13.12 -4.52
N GLU A 550 39.21 13.99 -5.53
CA GLU A 550 40.31 14.75 -6.18
C GLU A 550 41.11 15.65 -5.21
N VAL A 551 40.56 15.95 -4.03
CA VAL A 551 41.25 16.72 -2.98
C VAL A 551 41.57 15.89 -1.74
N ASN A 552 41.66 14.56 -1.88
CA ASN A 552 41.95 13.58 -0.82
C ASN A 552 40.96 13.60 0.37
N LYS A 553 39.71 14.03 0.14
CA LYS A 553 38.64 14.14 1.16
C LYS A 553 37.59 13.03 1.02
N SER A 554 37.96 11.83 0.59
CA SER A 554 37.07 10.67 0.42
C SER A 554 36.23 10.37 1.69
N LYS A 555 36.84 10.43 2.89
CA LYS A 555 36.11 10.29 4.18
C LYS A 555 35.04 11.37 4.42
N GLN A 556 35.16 12.54 3.79
CA GLN A 556 34.15 13.59 3.84
C GLN A 556 33.04 13.36 2.80
N ALA A 557 33.33 12.75 1.65
CA ALA A 557 32.31 12.29 0.70
C ALA A 557 31.40 11.24 1.36
N GLN A 558 31.99 10.24 2.02
CA GLN A 558 31.28 9.22 2.79
C GLN A 558 30.33 9.86 3.82
N LYS A 559 30.82 10.81 4.63
CA LYS A 559 29.99 11.57 5.59
C LYS A 559 28.87 12.39 4.93
N TRP A 560 29.07 12.90 3.72
CA TRP A 560 28.03 13.65 3.00
C TRP A 560 26.92 12.72 2.50
N ILE A 561 27.26 11.57 1.92
CA ILE A 561 26.27 10.57 1.50
C ILE A 561 25.53 10.00 2.71
N GLU A 562 26.24 9.63 3.78
CA GLU A 562 25.63 9.14 5.03
C GLU A 562 24.63 10.16 5.60
N LYS A 563 24.96 11.47 5.58
CA LYS A 563 24.07 12.53 6.05
C LYS A 563 22.83 12.70 5.16
N ILE A 564 22.98 12.63 3.83
CA ILE A 564 21.88 12.75 2.87
C ILE A 564 20.92 11.56 3.01
N ALA A 565 21.45 10.34 2.95
CA ALA A 565 20.68 9.11 3.10
C ALA A 565 20.00 9.01 4.48
N ARG A 566 20.65 9.49 5.55
CA ARG A 566 20.04 9.58 6.88
C ARG A 566 18.83 10.53 6.92
N ILE A 567 18.87 11.65 6.20
CA ILE A 567 17.71 12.55 6.10
C ILE A 567 16.58 11.88 5.30
N SER A 568 16.88 11.22 4.18
CA SER A 568 15.91 10.42 3.42
C SER A 568 15.21 9.39 4.30
N ALA A 569 15.98 8.66 5.14
CA ALA A 569 15.43 7.71 6.10
C ALA A 569 14.53 8.35 7.16
N GLN A 570 14.90 9.52 7.69
CA GLN A 570 14.07 10.21 8.67
C GLN A 570 12.72 10.64 8.09
N GLU A 571 12.70 11.25 6.91
CA GLU A 571 11.45 11.68 6.27
C GLU A 571 10.59 10.49 5.80
N THR A 572 11.22 9.38 5.41
CA THR A 572 10.54 8.14 4.96
C THR A 572 10.01 7.31 6.13
N ALA A 573 10.74 7.23 7.25
CA ALA A 573 10.26 6.59 8.47
C ALA A 573 9.16 7.40 9.18
N ALA A 574 9.18 8.74 9.05
CA ALA A 574 8.16 9.63 9.62
C ALA A 574 6.77 9.49 8.97
N THR A 575 6.66 8.91 7.77
CA THR A 575 5.39 8.48 7.16
C THR A 575 5.07 6.99 7.40
N GLY A 576 5.93 6.30 8.15
CA GLY A 576 5.76 4.91 8.56
C GLY A 576 6.34 3.87 7.64
N MET A 577 6.91 4.27 6.49
CA MET A 577 7.52 3.34 5.54
C MET A 577 8.75 2.67 6.16
N ASP A 578 8.85 1.35 6.02
CA ASP A 578 9.87 0.54 6.72
C ASP A 578 11.13 0.34 5.89
N TRP A 579 11.02 0.51 4.57
CA TRP A 579 11.96 -0.02 3.59
C TRP A 579 12.05 0.89 2.35
N ASP A 580 13.27 1.33 2.05
CA ASP A 580 13.61 2.10 0.86
C ASP A 580 14.26 1.21 -0.21
N PHE A 581 13.82 1.37 -1.45
CA PHE A 581 14.42 0.77 -2.63
C PHE A 581 15.67 1.55 -3.11
N ALA A 582 16.59 1.88 -2.20
CA ALA A 582 17.84 2.60 -2.49
C ALA A 582 19.01 2.09 -1.60
N PRO A 583 20.29 2.28 -2.01
CA PRO A 583 20.77 2.98 -3.20
C PRO A 583 20.72 2.12 -4.50
N ALA A 584 20.49 2.80 -5.61
CA ALA A 584 20.97 2.29 -6.90
C ALA A 584 22.52 2.35 -6.90
N VAL A 585 23.16 1.23 -7.23
CA VAL A 585 24.63 1.05 -7.28
C VAL A 585 25.11 0.67 -8.68
N SER A 586 24.27 0.93 -9.68
CA SER A 586 24.50 0.76 -11.10
C SER A 586 25.76 1.51 -11.53
N VAL A 587 26.66 0.87 -12.29
CA VAL A 587 27.73 1.56 -13.02
C VAL A 587 27.25 1.79 -14.44
N VAL A 588 26.87 3.03 -14.77
CA VAL A 588 26.52 3.43 -16.14
C VAL A 588 27.74 3.29 -17.07
N ARG A 589 27.53 2.81 -18.30
CA ARG A 589 28.57 2.67 -19.33
C ARG A 589 28.17 3.22 -20.70
N ASP A 590 26.90 3.61 -20.87
CA ASP A 590 26.34 4.20 -22.09
C ASP A 590 25.21 5.18 -21.68
N GLU A 591 25.49 6.47 -21.83
CA GLU A 591 24.66 7.58 -21.33
C GLU A 591 23.28 7.65 -21.99
N ARG A 592 23.09 6.97 -23.12
CA ARG A 592 21.78 6.84 -23.78
C ARG A 592 20.73 6.15 -22.90
N TRP A 593 21.15 5.39 -21.89
CA TRP A 593 20.25 4.71 -20.95
C TRP A 593 19.47 5.69 -20.06
N GLY A 594 18.15 5.55 -20.04
CA GLY A 594 17.22 6.41 -19.30
C GLY A 594 17.28 6.36 -17.77
N ARG A 595 18.20 5.56 -17.18
CA ARG A 595 18.49 5.54 -15.73
C ARG A 595 19.90 6.03 -15.37
N SER A 596 20.63 6.63 -16.32
CA SER A 596 22.00 7.13 -16.10
C SER A 596 22.14 8.03 -14.85
N TYR A 597 21.10 8.80 -14.51
CA TYR A 597 21.10 9.67 -13.32
C TYR A 597 21.00 8.93 -11.98
N GLU A 598 20.50 7.69 -11.97
CA GLU A 598 20.42 6.83 -10.79
C GLU A 598 21.79 6.24 -10.42
N SER A 599 22.79 6.33 -11.31
CA SER A 599 24.16 5.94 -11.07
C SER A 599 24.98 7.04 -10.40
N PHE A 600 25.86 6.70 -9.45
CA PHE A 600 26.93 7.59 -8.98
C PHE A 600 28.04 7.85 -10.02
N GLY A 601 28.04 7.17 -11.18
CA GLY A 601 28.98 7.40 -12.27
C GLY A 601 29.61 6.12 -12.86
N GLU A 602 30.46 6.31 -13.87
CA GLU A 602 30.94 5.26 -14.79
C GLU A 602 32.01 4.32 -14.21
N THR A 603 32.38 4.50 -12.93
CA THR A 603 33.51 3.81 -12.30
C THR A 603 33.11 3.01 -11.06
N ALA A 604 33.73 1.84 -10.91
CA ALA A 604 33.65 1.05 -9.70
C ALA A 604 34.18 1.78 -8.45
N GLU A 605 35.10 2.75 -8.63
CA GLU A 605 35.66 3.57 -7.55
C GLU A 605 34.59 4.44 -6.87
N LEU A 606 33.71 5.08 -7.64
CA LEU A 606 32.63 5.90 -7.09
C LEU A 606 31.55 5.05 -6.40
N GLN A 607 31.21 3.88 -6.96
CA GLN A 607 30.31 2.93 -6.27
C GLN A 607 30.93 2.47 -4.94
N LYS A 608 32.22 2.13 -4.95
CA LYS A 608 32.93 1.72 -3.73
C LYS A 608 33.00 2.84 -2.68
N LEU A 609 33.16 4.07 -3.11
CA LEU A 609 33.24 5.22 -2.20
C LEU A 609 31.89 5.56 -1.55
N LEU A 610 30.76 5.37 -2.26
CA LEU A 610 29.48 5.99 -1.92
C LEU A 610 28.37 5.00 -1.50
N ALA A 611 28.38 3.74 -1.96
CA ALA A 611 27.30 2.78 -1.72
C ALA A 611 27.13 2.40 -0.23
N GLY A 612 28.20 1.94 0.42
CA GLY A 612 28.18 1.57 1.85
C GLY A 612 27.71 2.71 2.77
N PRO A 613 28.25 3.95 2.63
CA PRO A 613 27.75 5.11 3.37
C PRO A 613 26.27 5.44 3.15
N TYR A 614 25.73 5.21 1.95
CA TYR A 614 24.30 5.41 1.67
C TYR A 614 23.45 4.38 2.44
N VAL A 615 23.82 3.09 2.36
CA VAL A 615 23.21 2.01 3.14
C VAL A 615 23.26 2.33 4.64
N LYS A 616 24.43 2.75 5.15
CA LYS A 616 24.63 3.13 6.56
C LYS A 616 23.81 4.36 6.99
N GLY A 617 23.61 5.33 6.09
CA GLY A 617 22.73 6.47 6.36
C GLY A 617 21.26 6.04 6.49
N LEU A 618 20.77 5.24 5.53
CA LEU A 618 19.41 4.72 5.54
C LEU A 618 19.14 3.84 6.78
N GLN A 619 19.96 2.80 6.93
CA GLN A 619 19.78 1.71 7.88
C GLN A 619 20.27 2.01 9.29
N GLY A 620 21.29 2.85 9.43
CA GLY A 620 22.04 2.99 10.67
C GLY A 620 23.23 2.04 10.74
N THR A 621 23.59 1.63 11.95
CA THR A 621 24.73 0.73 12.19
C THR A 621 24.35 -0.73 12.07
N LYS A 622 25.36 -1.60 11.91
CA LYS A 622 25.24 -3.04 11.57
C LYS A 622 24.29 -3.87 12.44
N ASP A 623 23.99 -3.42 13.67
CA ASP A 623 23.10 -4.07 14.64
C ASP A 623 21.76 -3.34 14.87
N ILE A 624 21.52 -2.19 14.20
CA ILE A 624 20.45 -1.23 14.57
C ILE A 624 19.69 -0.73 13.32
N LEU A 625 18.84 -1.56 12.70
CA LEU A 625 17.85 -1.12 11.70
C LEU A 625 16.60 -0.51 12.37
N SER A 626 16.77 0.34 13.39
CA SER A 626 15.68 0.68 14.30
C SER A 626 14.74 1.75 13.73
N LYS A 627 13.51 1.35 13.36
CA LYS A 627 12.39 2.25 13.03
C LYS A 627 12.16 3.32 14.10
N GLU A 628 12.30 2.96 15.38
CA GLU A 628 12.21 3.86 16.54
C GLU A 628 13.24 5.00 16.54
N ARG A 629 14.25 4.93 15.67
CA ARG A 629 15.28 5.96 15.49
C ARG A 629 15.18 6.68 14.14
N GLY A 630 14.09 6.49 13.38
CA GLY A 630 13.93 7.07 12.04
C GLY A 630 14.93 6.49 11.02
N HIS A 631 15.17 5.18 11.08
CA HIS A 631 15.91 4.43 10.07
C HIS A 631 14.97 3.51 9.28
N VAL A 632 15.34 3.20 8.04
CA VAL A 632 14.62 2.30 7.14
C VAL A 632 15.56 1.22 6.61
N VAL A 633 15.03 0.05 6.26
CA VAL A 633 15.78 -0.99 5.54
C VAL A 633 16.21 -0.45 4.18
N ALA A 634 17.41 -0.80 3.72
CA ALA A 634 17.97 -0.36 2.43
C ALA A 634 18.04 -1.49 1.41
N THR A 635 18.05 -1.12 0.12
CA THR A 635 18.11 -2.03 -1.03
C THR A 635 19.23 -1.62 -1.98
N ALA A 636 20.30 -2.42 -2.08
CA ALA A 636 21.24 -2.23 -3.18
C ALA A 636 20.62 -2.76 -4.49
N LYS A 637 20.53 -1.91 -5.54
CA LYS A 637 19.88 -2.26 -6.81
C LYS A 637 20.63 -1.76 -8.07
N HIS A 638 20.48 -2.38 -9.25
CA HIS A 638 19.75 -3.63 -9.53
C HIS A 638 20.76 -4.73 -9.92
N PHE A 639 20.65 -5.90 -9.29
CA PHE A 639 21.67 -6.95 -9.36
C PHE A 639 21.48 -7.81 -10.62
N ILE A 640 22.41 -7.85 -11.59
CA ILE A 640 23.66 -7.10 -11.68
C ILE A 640 24.02 -6.81 -13.15
N GLY A 641 24.59 -5.62 -13.39
CA GLY A 641 25.03 -5.18 -14.71
C GLY A 641 24.04 -4.27 -15.44
N ASP A 642 22.98 -3.81 -14.76
CA ASP A 642 21.97 -2.88 -15.27
C ASP A 642 22.54 -1.73 -16.12
N GLY A 643 23.54 -0.99 -15.60
CA GLY A 643 24.20 0.10 -16.33
C GLY A 643 25.15 -0.30 -17.47
N ALA A 644 25.24 -1.58 -17.83
CA ALA A 644 26.04 -2.11 -18.94
C ALA A 644 25.24 -2.97 -19.92
N THR A 645 23.92 -2.76 -20.00
CA THR A 645 23.14 -3.20 -21.16
C THR A 645 23.65 -2.50 -22.43
N LYS A 646 23.47 -3.14 -23.59
CA LYS A 646 23.93 -2.58 -24.87
C LYS A 646 22.78 -1.88 -25.60
N TRP A 647 23.08 -0.77 -26.27
CA TRP A 647 22.20 -0.19 -27.28
C TRP A 647 21.74 -1.23 -28.32
N GLU A 648 20.48 -1.12 -28.75
CA GLU A 648 19.74 -2.08 -29.60
C GLU A 648 19.56 -3.48 -28.96
N THR A 649 19.66 -3.60 -27.63
CA THR A 649 19.33 -4.84 -26.91
C THR A 649 18.25 -4.67 -25.84
N GLY A 650 17.63 -3.48 -25.74
CA GLY A 650 16.56 -3.21 -24.79
C GLY A 650 15.34 -4.11 -24.94
N ASP A 651 14.65 -4.34 -23.83
CA ASP A 651 13.43 -5.15 -23.76
C ASP A 651 12.18 -4.26 -23.59
N ALA A 652 10.97 -4.86 -23.62
CA ALA A 652 9.68 -4.17 -23.40
C ALA A 652 9.39 -2.97 -24.34
N GLY A 653 10.12 -2.83 -25.45
CA GLY A 653 10.00 -1.73 -26.41
C GLY A 653 10.98 -0.56 -26.17
N TYR A 654 11.92 -0.72 -25.24
CA TYR A 654 13.03 0.21 -24.99
C TYR A 654 14.25 -0.11 -25.89
N GLN A 655 15.22 0.80 -25.93
CA GLN A 655 16.37 0.71 -26.86
C GLN A 655 17.61 0.11 -26.18
N ILE A 656 17.78 0.38 -24.89
CA ILE A 656 18.90 -0.07 -24.06
C ILE A 656 18.47 -0.48 -22.64
N ASP A 657 17.43 0.12 -22.08
CA ASP A 657 16.92 -0.29 -20.77
C ASP A 657 16.41 -1.74 -20.76
N ARG A 658 16.57 -2.43 -19.62
CA ARG A 658 16.21 -3.85 -19.39
C ARG A 658 16.92 -4.87 -20.30
N GLY A 659 17.83 -4.41 -21.17
CA GLY A 659 18.43 -5.21 -22.24
C GLY A 659 19.51 -6.21 -21.83
N ASN A 660 20.41 -6.55 -22.76
CA ASN A 660 21.39 -7.62 -22.58
C ASN A 660 22.81 -7.13 -22.27
N VAL A 661 23.40 -7.70 -21.22
CA VAL A 661 24.78 -7.47 -20.79
C VAL A 661 25.66 -8.61 -21.32
N ASN A 662 26.61 -8.31 -22.21
CA ASN A 662 27.51 -9.30 -22.78
C ASN A 662 28.99 -8.92 -22.56
N ILE A 663 29.48 -9.21 -21.36
CA ILE A 663 30.89 -9.04 -20.95
C ILE A 663 31.38 -10.30 -20.24
N ASP A 664 32.70 -10.40 -20.04
CA ASP A 664 33.31 -11.43 -19.18
C ASP A 664 32.84 -11.32 -17.71
N LEU A 665 32.73 -12.46 -17.03
CA LEU A 665 32.24 -12.55 -15.66
C LEU A 665 33.18 -11.85 -14.66
N ASN A 666 34.50 -11.90 -14.87
CA ASN A 666 35.44 -11.19 -14.00
C ASN A 666 35.35 -9.67 -14.23
N LYS A 667 35.14 -9.22 -15.47
CA LYS A 667 34.82 -7.81 -15.76
C LYS A 667 33.50 -7.39 -15.09
N LEU A 668 32.44 -8.20 -15.16
CA LEU A 668 31.16 -7.94 -14.49
C LEU A 668 31.35 -7.77 -12.98
N LYS A 669 31.99 -8.74 -12.32
CA LYS A 669 32.25 -8.73 -10.87
C LYS A 669 33.15 -7.56 -10.44
N LYS A 670 34.21 -7.27 -11.20
CA LYS A 670 35.18 -6.19 -10.89
C LYS A 670 34.62 -4.79 -11.12
N LEU A 671 33.74 -4.60 -12.11
CA LEU A 671 33.18 -3.30 -12.44
C LEU A 671 31.84 -3.04 -11.72
N HIS A 672 30.85 -3.92 -11.91
CA HIS A 672 29.48 -3.74 -11.40
C HIS A 672 29.26 -4.34 -10.01
N GLY A 673 30.17 -5.20 -9.52
CA GLY A 673 30.04 -5.88 -8.22
C GLY A 673 30.49 -5.06 -7.01
N GLN A 674 31.22 -3.95 -7.18
CA GLN A 674 31.88 -3.27 -6.05
C GLN A 674 30.90 -2.53 -5.13
N GLY A 675 29.82 -1.96 -5.67
CA GLY A 675 28.76 -1.36 -4.85
C GLY A 675 28.02 -2.39 -3.97
N TYR A 676 27.87 -3.63 -4.46
CA TYR A 676 27.29 -4.73 -3.69
C TYR A 676 28.20 -5.22 -2.57
N LEU A 677 29.53 -5.23 -2.77
CA LEU A 677 30.48 -5.58 -1.72
C LEU A 677 30.36 -4.61 -0.52
N GLU A 678 30.45 -3.30 -0.76
CA GLU A 678 30.35 -2.30 0.33
C GLU A 678 28.96 -2.27 0.97
N ALA A 679 27.89 -2.53 0.20
CA ALA A 679 26.54 -2.65 0.74
C ALA A 679 26.39 -3.89 1.63
N ILE A 680 26.94 -5.03 1.24
CA ILE A 680 26.92 -6.27 2.05
C ILE A 680 27.80 -6.10 3.30
N ASP A 681 28.96 -5.46 3.19
CA ASP A 681 29.82 -5.16 4.34
C ASP A 681 29.11 -4.24 5.36
N GLU A 682 28.29 -3.29 4.92
CA GLU A 682 27.42 -2.47 5.80
C GLU A 682 26.04 -3.12 6.11
N ASN A 683 25.92 -4.45 5.98
CA ASN A 683 24.74 -5.25 6.32
C ASN A 683 23.44 -4.77 5.62
N VAL A 684 23.48 -4.43 4.33
CA VAL A 684 22.27 -4.08 3.55
C VAL A 684 21.18 -5.15 3.73
N GLY A 685 19.97 -4.73 4.04
CA GLY A 685 18.88 -5.66 4.37
C GLY A 685 18.37 -6.43 3.16
N THR A 686 18.29 -5.77 2.00
CA THR A 686 17.77 -6.38 0.77
C THR A 686 18.63 -6.08 -0.46
N ILE A 687 18.51 -6.95 -1.47
CA ILE A 687 19.08 -6.73 -2.80
C ILE A 687 17.98 -6.99 -3.84
N MET A 688 17.80 -6.07 -4.77
CA MET A 688 16.81 -6.19 -5.84
C MET A 688 17.49 -6.69 -7.11
N ILE A 689 16.93 -7.72 -7.74
CA ILE A 689 17.44 -8.30 -9.00
C ILE A 689 17.01 -7.43 -10.19
N SER A 690 17.92 -7.17 -11.12
CA SER A 690 17.71 -6.36 -12.33
C SER A 690 16.86 -7.03 -13.39
N TYR A 691 16.11 -6.24 -14.17
CA TYR A 691 15.46 -6.70 -15.41
C TYR A 691 16.45 -7.16 -16.49
N ASN A 692 17.72 -6.76 -16.43
CA ASN A 692 18.66 -7.04 -17.51
C ASN A 692 18.86 -8.55 -17.73
N SER A 693 19.14 -8.93 -18.97
CA SER A 693 19.76 -10.22 -19.28
C SER A 693 21.26 -10.14 -19.06
N TYR A 694 21.88 -11.23 -18.62
CA TYR A 694 23.32 -11.45 -18.73
C TYR A 694 23.56 -12.64 -19.65
N GLN A 695 24.33 -12.43 -20.72
CA GLN A 695 24.61 -13.42 -21.76
C GLN A 695 23.32 -14.09 -22.30
N GLY A 696 22.23 -13.31 -22.44
CA GLY A 696 20.92 -13.78 -22.92
C GLY A 696 20.01 -14.42 -21.87
N THR A 697 20.46 -14.60 -20.63
CA THR A 697 19.62 -15.11 -19.52
C THR A 697 19.16 -13.94 -18.64
N LYS A 698 17.84 -13.69 -18.56
CA LYS A 698 17.24 -12.72 -17.62
C LYS A 698 17.71 -12.95 -16.20
N MET A 699 18.17 -11.91 -15.51
CA MET A 699 18.76 -12.02 -14.18
C MET A 699 17.81 -12.66 -13.15
N HIS A 700 16.49 -12.43 -13.23
CA HIS A 700 15.49 -13.10 -12.36
C HIS A 700 15.39 -14.64 -12.52
N ALA A 701 16.03 -15.22 -13.53
CA ALA A 701 16.19 -16.67 -13.71
C ALA A 701 17.64 -17.16 -13.49
N HIS A 702 18.59 -16.28 -13.20
CA HIS A 702 20.02 -16.57 -13.28
C HIS A 702 20.60 -17.17 -11.98
N GLN A 703 20.23 -18.44 -11.70
CA GLN A 703 20.59 -19.17 -10.47
C GLN A 703 22.08 -19.06 -10.08
N GLU A 704 23.01 -19.17 -11.03
CA GLU A 704 24.45 -19.10 -10.77
C GLU A 704 24.92 -17.76 -10.18
N LEU A 705 24.24 -16.65 -10.48
CA LEU A 705 24.60 -15.33 -9.96
C LEU A 705 23.89 -15.02 -8.65
N ILE A 706 22.66 -15.52 -8.45
CA ILE A 706 21.86 -15.26 -7.25
C ILE A 706 22.20 -16.24 -6.11
N GLN A 707 22.21 -17.55 -6.38
CA GLN A 707 22.59 -18.55 -5.37
C GLN A 707 24.12 -18.65 -5.27
N ASN A 708 24.77 -19.07 -6.36
CA ASN A 708 26.16 -19.54 -6.31
C ASN A 708 27.20 -18.42 -6.25
N TYR A 709 26.80 -17.15 -6.42
CA TYR A 709 27.66 -15.99 -6.22
C TYR A 709 27.13 -15.02 -5.15
N LEU A 710 25.92 -14.49 -5.25
CA LEU A 710 25.43 -13.51 -4.27
C LEU A 710 25.22 -14.12 -2.88
N LYS A 711 24.45 -15.21 -2.78
CA LYS A 711 24.11 -15.84 -1.49
C LYS A 711 25.16 -16.81 -0.97
N ALA A 712 25.99 -17.39 -1.85
CA ALA A 712 27.02 -18.34 -1.46
C ALA A 712 28.01 -17.71 -0.44
N PRO A 713 28.47 -18.46 0.57
CA PRO A 713 29.43 -17.96 1.55
C PRO A 713 30.73 -17.44 0.92
N GLN A 714 31.36 -16.44 1.54
CA GLN A 714 32.65 -15.90 1.08
C GLN A 714 33.76 -16.97 1.03
N LYS A 715 33.73 -17.95 1.94
CA LYS A 715 34.61 -19.13 1.95
C LYS A 715 34.47 -20.05 0.72
N GLU A 716 33.40 -19.89 -0.05
CA GLU A 716 33.08 -20.64 -1.28
C GLU A 716 33.21 -19.76 -2.54
N GLY A 717 33.73 -18.53 -2.41
CA GLY A 717 33.90 -17.58 -3.53
C GLY A 717 32.66 -16.74 -3.86
N GLY A 718 31.62 -16.79 -3.01
CA GLY A 718 30.46 -15.91 -3.09
C GLY A 718 30.64 -14.60 -2.31
N LEU A 719 29.57 -13.80 -2.24
CA LEU A 719 29.53 -12.53 -1.51
C LEU A 719 29.06 -12.69 -0.05
N GLY A 720 28.39 -13.80 0.28
CA GLY A 720 27.93 -14.10 1.64
C GLY A 720 26.66 -13.38 2.09
N PHE A 721 25.79 -12.98 1.17
CA PHE A 721 24.60 -12.17 1.50
C PHE A 721 23.60 -12.90 2.44
N ASP A 722 23.41 -12.34 3.64
CA ASP A 722 22.52 -12.83 4.73
C ASP A 722 21.13 -12.14 4.77
N GLY A 723 20.91 -11.13 3.92
CA GLY A 723 19.60 -10.48 3.73
C GLY A 723 18.66 -11.27 2.82
N PHE A 724 17.58 -10.63 2.36
CA PHE A 724 16.65 -11.23 1.40
C PHE A 724 16.70 -10.57 0.01
N VAL A 725 16.51 -11.39 -1.03
CA VAL A 725 16.51 -10.98 -2.43
C VAL A 725 15.07 -10.71 -2.89
N ILE A 726 14.81 -9.55 -3.49
CA ILE A 726 13.52 -9.25 -4.13
C ILE A 726 13.65 -9.17 -5.67
N SER A 727 12.59 -9.47 -6.41
CA SER A 727 12.49 -9.13 -7.83
C SER A 727 12.37 -7.60 -8.06
N ASP A 728 12.47 -7.17 -9.31
CA ASP A 728 11.95 -5.86 -9.72
C ASP A 728 10.44 -6.00 -10.07
N TRP A 729 9.78 -4.88 -10.37
CA TRP A 729 8.34 -4.77 -10.59
C TRP A 729 7.82 -5.71 -11.70
N ALA A 730 7.03 -6.72 -11.33
CA ALA A 730 6.53 -7.77 -12.23
C ALA A 730 7.62 -8.45 -13.08
N ALA A 731 8.88 -8.43 -12.64
CA ALA A 731 10.00 -8.71 -13.53
C ALA A 731 10.14 -10.19 -13.92
N ILE A 732 9.54 -11.10 -13.15
CA ILE A 732 9.48 -12.51 -13.53
C ILE A 732 8.68 -12.72 -14.83
N HIS A 733 7.80 -11.79 -15.20
CA HIS A 733 7.02 -11.86 -16.44
C HIS A 733 7.89 -11.68 -17.69
N GLU A 734 9.07 -11.05 -17.59
CA GLU A 734 10.05 -10.95 -18.67
C GLU A 734 10.91 -12.22 -18.85
N ILE A 735 10.84 -13.19 -17.94
CA ILE A 735 11.56 -14.47 -18.08
C ILE A 735 11.00 -15.24 -19.30
N ASP A 736 11.90 -15.72 -20.16
CA ASP A 736 11.57 -16.68 -21.21
C ASP A 736 11.11 -18.02 -20.60
N ALA A 737 9.79 -18.23 -20.57
CA ALA A 737 9.13 -19.49 -20.29
C ALA A 737 7.67 -19.43 -20.78
N PRO A 738 7.07 -20.54 -21.23
CA PRO A 738 5.79 -20.52 -21.94
C PRO A 738 4.56 -20.24 -21.05
N THR A 739 4.69 -20.32 -19.72
CA THR A 739 3.58 -20.09 -18.78
C THR A 739 4.05 -19.32 -17.56
N HIS A 740 3.16 -18.56 -16.92
CA HIS A 740 3.43 -17.86 -15.67
C HIS A 740 3.94 -18.82 -14.57
N TYR A 741 3.33 -20.01 -14.46
CA TYR A 741 3.79 -21.10 -13.59
C TYR A 741 5.28 -21.43 -13.81
N ALA A 742 5.71 -21.60 -15.06
CA ALA A 742 7.11 -21.88 -15.36
C ALA A 742 8.05 -20.70 -15.04
N LYS A 743 7.57 -19.45 -15.13
CA LYS A 743 8.31 -18.24 -14.70
C LYS A 743 8.48 -18.20 -13.18
N VAL A 744 7.44 -18.54 -12.42
CA VAL A 744 7.48 -18.70 -10.95
C VAL A 744 8.45 -19.81 -10.54
N VAL A 745 8.35 -21.01 -11.14
CA VAL A 745 9.26 -22.13 -10.85
C VAL A 745 10.72 -21.76 -11.13
N LYS A 746 11.02 -21.16 -12.29
CA LYS A 746 12.39 -20.72 -12.63
C LYS A 746 12.92 -19.71 -11.61
N SER A 747 12.17 -18.65 -11.31
CA SER A 747 12.65 -17.54 -10.47
C SER A 747 12.77 -17.87 -8.98
N VAL A 748 11.86 -18.69 -8.43
CA VAL A 748 11.95 -19.15 -7.03
C VAL A 748 13.15 -20.08 -6.84
N ASN A 749 13.38 -21.01 -7.76
CA ASN A 749 14.55 -21.90 -7.71
C ASN A 749 15.87 -21.14 -8.01
N ALA A 750 15.84 -20.14 -8.89
CA ALA A 750 16.97 -19.24 -9.13
C ALA A 750 17.41 -18.45 -7.88
N GLY A 751 16.56 -18.36 -6.84
CA GLY A 751 17.00 -17.94 -5.50
C GLY A 751 16.46 -16.61 -5.01
N ILE A 752 15.47 -16.03 -5.70
CA ILE A 752 14.71 -14.88 -5.19
C ILE A 752 13.89 -15.30 -3.97
N ASP A 753 13.78 -14.42 -2.97
CA ASP A 753 13.07 -14.66 -1.71
C ASP A 753 11.69 -14.00 -1.68
N MET A 754 11.60 -12.74 -2.14
CA MET A 754 10.36 -11.97 -2.21
C MET A 754 10.06 -11.56 -3.65
N PHE A 755 8.78 -11.47 -4.00
CA PHE A 755 8.33 -11.21 -5.37
C PHE A 755 7.44 -9.98 -5.41
N MET A 756 7.90 -8.96 -6.14
CA MET A 756 7.17 -7.71 -6.40
C MET A 756 6.17 -7.93 -7.54
N GLU A 757 5.00 -8.46 -7.18
CA GLU A 757 3.95 -8.85 -8.12
C GLU A 757 2.75 -7.90 -7.96
N PRO A 758 2.83 -6.68 -8.52
CA PRO A 758 2.01 -5.53 -8.11
C PRO A 758 0.50 -5.79 -8.21
N SER A 759 0.04 -6.26 -9.37
CA SER A 759 -1.35 -6.67 -9.64
C SER A 759 -1.56 -8.18 -9.46
N ASP A 760 -0.58 -8.98 -9.85
CA ASP A 760 -0.73 -10.43 -10.09
C ASP A 760 -0.34 -11.29 -8.88
N TRP A 761 -0.04 -10.67 -7.73
CA TRP A 761 0.32 -11.30 -6.45
C TRP A 761 -0.51 -12.56 -6.13
N HIS A 762 -1.84 -12.52 -6.30
CA HIS A 762 -2.69 -13.67 -5.98
C HIS A 762 -2.46 -14.85 -6.95
N LYS A 763 -2.20 -14.56 -8.24
CA LYS A 763 -1.84 -15.59 -9.22
C LYS A 763 -0.44 -16.15 -8.95
N PHE A 764 0.52 -15.32 -8.56
CA PHE A 764 1.83 -15.77 -8.09
C PHE A 764 1.70 -16.76 -6.93
N MET A 765 0.88 -16.43 -5.91
CA MET A 765 0.64 -17.32 -4.77
C MET A 765 0.02 -18.67 -5.18
N ILE A 766 -0.97 -18.67 -6.09
CA ILE A 766 -1.62 -19.89 -6.59
C ILE A 766 -0.63 -20.78 -7.35
N ASP A 767 0.15 -20.19 -8.26
CA ASP A 767 1.11 -20.93 -9.07
C ASP A 767 2.26 -21.47 -8.19
N LEU A 768 2.76 -20.70 -7.22
CA LEU A 768 3.79 -21.15 -6.28
C LEU A 768 3.27 -22.26 -5.34
N LYS A 769 2.05 -22.15 -4.83
CA LYS A 769 1.41 -23.20 -4.00
C LYS A 769 1.25 -24.50 -4.79
N THR A 770 1.00 -24.40 -6.09
CA THR A 770 0.94 -25.53 -7.02
C THR A 770 2.33 -26.11 -7.27
N ALA A 771 3.35 -25.27 -7.49
CA ALA A 771 4.73 -25.71 -7.68
C ALA A 771 5.32 -26.46 -6.47
N VAL A 772 4.98 -26.03 -5.25
CA VAL A 772 5.40 -26.75 -4.03
C VAL A 772 4.68 -28.09 -3.88
N LYS A 773 3.37 -28.15 -4.21
CA LYS A 773 2.62 -29.42 -4.21
C LYS A 773 3.12 -30.43 -5.25
N ASN A 774 3.55 -29.95 -6.41
CA ASN A 774 4.08 -30.78 -7.50
C ASN A 774 5.55 -31.21 -7.27
N GLY A 775 6.26 -30.57 -6.33
CA GLY A 775 7.68 -30.80 -6.07
C GLY A 775 8.65 -30.00 -6.95
N ASP A 776 8.13 -29.24 -7.92
CA ASP A 776 8.89 -28.33 -8.79
C ASP A 776 9.64 -27.24 -8.00
N VAL A 777 9.10 -26.86 -6.84
CA VAL A 777 9.78 -26.02 -5.83
C VAL A 777 9.79 -26.76 -4.50
N LYS A 778 10.97 -27.01 -3.92
CA LYS A 778 11.10 -27.70 -2.63
C LYS A 778 10.70 -26.77 -1.48
N GLU A 779 9.98 -27.26 -0.46
CA GLU A 779 9.63 -26.43 0.70
C GLU A 779 10.88 -25.92 1.46
N SER A 780 12.04 -26.58 1.34
CA SER A 780 13.32 -26.05 1.86
C SER A 780 13.75 -24.73 1.20
N ARG A 781 13.41 -24.51 -0.08
CA ARG A 781 13.64 -23.23 -0.80
C ARG A 781 12.72 -22.13 -0.25
N ILE A 782 11.46 -22.47 0.02
CA ILE A 782 10.47 -21.59 0.69
C ILE A 782 10.95 -21.22 2.10
N ASN A 783 11.45 -22.19 2.86
CA ASN A 783 11.93 -21.98 4.23
C ASN A 783 13.18 -21.08 4.29
N ASP A 784 14.12 -21.13 3.32
CA ASP A 784 15.24 -20.16 3.24
C ASP A 784 14.72 -18.74 2.94
N ALA A 785 13.82 -18.60 1.97
CA ALA A 785 13.24 -17.30 1.61
C ALA A 785 12.54 -16.63 2.81
N VAL A 786 11.63 -17.36 3.45
CA VAL A 786 10.91 -16.88 4.63
C VAL A 786 11.86 -16.61 5.80
N LYS A 787 12.93 -17.42 5.98
CA LYS A 787 13.96 -17.15 6.99
C LYS A 787 14.62 -15.79 6.78
N ARG A 788 15.05 -15.49 5.56
CA ARG A 788 15.71 -14.23 5.22
C ARG A 788 14.78 -13.03 5.43
N ILE A 789 13.53 -13.14 4.98
CA ILE A 789 12.50 -12.10 5.12
C ILE A 789 12.20 -11.82 6.60
N LEU A 790 11.89 -12.84 7.40
CA LEU A 790 11.61 -12.68 8.83
C LEU A 790 12.83 -12.16 9.61
N LYS A 791 14.05 -12.58 9.24
CA LYS A 791 15.31 -12.10 9.85
C LYS A 791 15.50 -10.59 9.65
N ILE A 792 15.19 -10.06 8.47
CA ILE A 792 15.20 -8.61 8.21
C ILE A 792 14.06 -7.91 8.98
N LYS A 793 12.84 -8.46 9.01
CA LYS A 793 11.74 -7.89 9.81
C LYS A 793 12.05 -7.79 11.31
N PHE A 794 12.77 -8.77 11.86
CA PHE A 794 13.29 -8.69 13.24
C PHE A 794 14.37 -7.61 13.41
N LYS A 795 15.37 -7.55 12.51
CA LYS A 795 16.40 -6.50 12.55
C LYS A 795 15.77 -5.09 12.47
N ALA A 796 14.75 -4.93 11.62
CA ALA A 796 13.97 -3.70 11.42
C ALA A 796 13.13 -3.26 12.65
N GLY A 797 13.01 -4.12 13.68
CA GLY A 797 12.24 -3.84 14.89
C GLY A 797 10.73 -3.94 14.73
N LEU A 798 10.22 -4.48 13.62
CA LEU A 798 8.78 -4.52 13.32
C LEU A 798 7.99 -5.41 14.29
N PHE A 799 8.62 -6.47 14.81
CA PHE A 799 8.10 -7.30 15.91
C PHE A 799 8.14 -6.62 17.30
N LYS A 800 8.60 -5.37 17.39
CA LYS A 800 8.61 -4.54 18.62
C LYS A 800 7.73 -3.29 18.46
N LYS A 801 7.86 -2.57 17.33
CA LYS A 801 7.02 -1.44 16.93
C LYS A 801 6.70 -1.56 15.44
N ALA A 802 5.53 -2.13 15.14
CA ALA A 802 5.01 -2.21 13.77
C ALA A 802 4.38 -0.87 13.34
N LEU A 803 3.47 -0.34 14.16
CA LEU A 803 2.71 0.88 13.88
C LEU A 803 3.56 2.17 13.99
N THR A 804 3.06 3.23 13.38
CA THR A 804 3.73 4.55 13.29
C THR A 804 2.86 5.64 13.93
N ASP A 805 3.52 6.56 14.64
CA ASP A 805 3.00 7.76 15.28
C ASP A 805 3.31 9.02 14.46
N ASN A 806 2.71 10.16 14.81
CA ASN A 806 2.90 11.43 14.11
C ASN A 806 4.06 12.31 14.67
N ASP A 807 4.74 11.85 15.72
CA ASP A 807 5.80 12.56 16.48
C ASP A 807 6.94 13.17 15.63
N SER A 808 7.17 12.69 14.41
CA SER A 808 8.28 13.12 13.54
C SER A 808 7.85 13.83 12.25
N ILE A 809 6.55 14.09 12.04
CA ILE A 809 6.05 14.72 10.79
C ILE A 809 6.71 16.07 10.53
N ASP A 810 6.91 16.89 11.56
CA ASP A 810 7.48 18.26 11.42
C ASP A 810 8.94 18.26 10.92
N THR A 811 9.62 17.11 10.90
CA THR A 811 10.97 17.01 10.30
C THR A 811 10.93 16.97 8.76
N ILE A 812 9.80 16.56 8.18
CA ILE A 812 9.63 16.35 6.74
C ILE A 812 9.68 17.69 6.00
N GLY A 813 10.65 17.83 5.09
CA GLY A 813 10.81 19.07 4.32
C GLY A 813 11.23 20.27 5.18
N SER A 814 11.82 20.03 6.35
CA SER A 814 12.30 21.07 7.29
C SER A 814 13.35 21.99 6.66
N GLN A 815 13.52 23.18 7.24
CA GLN A 815 14.50 24.16 6.75
C GLN A 815 15.94 23.60 6.87
N GLU A 816 16.19 22.83 7.92
CA GLU A 816 17.43 22.12 8.19
C GLU A 816 17.74 21.11 7.09
N HIS A 817 16.77 20.25 6.74
CA HIS A 817 16.94 19.26 5.67
C HIS A 817 17.12 19.94 4.30
N ARG A 818 16.34 20.97 3.99
CA ARG A 818 16.49 21.76 2.75
C ARG A 818 17.81 22.51 2.68
N ALA A 819 18.38 22.96 3.79
CA ALA A 819 19.71 23.56 3.83
C ALA A 819 20.81 22.54 3.47
N VAL A 820 20.65 21.28 3.92
CA VAL A 820 21.56 20.18 3.52
C VAL A 820 21.39 19.85 2.03
N ALA A 821 20.16 19.84 1.50
CA ALA A 821 19.92 19.68 0.07
C ALA A 821 20.54 20.83 -0.75
N ARG A 822 20.39 22.09 -0.31
CA ARG A 822 21.02 23.26 -0.95
C ARG A 822 22.55 23.15 -0.95
N GLU A 823 23.15 22.66 0.13
CA GLU A 823 24.60 22.41 0.14
C GLU A 823 25.02 21.23 -0.73
N ALA A 824 24.21 20.17 -0.84
CA ALA A 824 24.46 19.07 -1.78
C ALA A 824 24.43 19.57 -3.23
N VAL A 825 23.48 20.45 -3.59
CA VAL A 825 23.45 21.15 -4.89
C VAL A 825 24.75 21.92 -5.11
N ARG A 826 25.18 22.78 -4.16
CA ARG A 826 26.44 23.54 -4.30
C ARG A 826 27.67 22.67 -4.58
N LYS A 827 27.69 21.42 -4.09
CA LYS A 827 28.80 20.48 -4.29
C LYS A 827 28.66 19.56 -5.50
N SER A 828 27.46 19.41 -6.08
CA SER A 828 27.26 18.59 -7.29
C SER A 828 27.63 19.34 -8.57
N LEU A 829 27.51 20.68 -8.58
CA LEU A 829 27.75 21.48 -9.78
C LEU A 829 29.18 21.31 -10.32
N VAL A 830 29.30 21.12 -11.63
CA VAL A 830 30.59 21.08 -12.33
C VAL A 830 30.69 22.25 -13.30
N LEU A 831 31.68 23.11 -13.08
CA LEU A 831 32.02 24.19 -14.02
C LEU A 831 32.85 23.60 -15.17
N LEU A 832 32.34 23.70 -16.39
CA LEU A 832 32.95 23.08 -17.58
C LEU A 832 33.63 24.11 -18.49
N LYS A 833 33.11 25.35 -18.52
CA LYS A 833 33.72 26.50 -19.20
C LYS A 833 33.51 27.77 -18.36
N ASN A 834 34.52 28.65 -18.32
CA ASN A 834 34.45 29.99 -17.73
C ASN A 834 35.39 30.92 -18.50
N GLN A 835 35.00 31.24 -19.73
CA GLN A 835 35.73 32.15 -20.62
C GLN A 835 35.78 33.55 -19.99
N ASN A 836 36.90 34.25 -20.20
CA ASN A 836 37.15 35.61 -19.67
C ASN A 836 37.04 35.76 -18.13
N GLN A 837 36.93 34.66 -17.37
CA GLN A 837 36.63 34.65 -15.92
C GLN A 837 35.33 35.39 -15.55
N ILE A 838 34.28 35.22 -16.36
CA ILE A 838 32.96 35.86 -16.15
C ILE A 838 32.22 35.39 -14.89
N LEU A 839 32.49 34.18 -14.38
CA LEU A 839 32.12 33.82 -13.01
C LEU A 839 33.25 34.18 -12.02
N PRO A 840 32.94 34.82 -10.87
CA PRO A 840 31.61 35.03 -10.29
C PRO A 840 30.84 36.21 -10.90
N LEU A 841 29.52 36.05 -11.03
CA LEU A 841 28.63 37.10 -11.54
C LEU A 841 28.47 38.24 -10.52
N SER A 842 28.61 39.48 -10.97
CA SER A 842 28.33 40.67 -10.17
C SER A 842 26.85 40.75 -9.78
N LYS A 843 26.58 40.92 -8.49
CA LYS A 843 25.22 41.12 -7.92
C LYS A 843 24.61 42.49 -8.28
N ASP A 844 25.36 43.38 -8.94
CA ASP A 844 24.87 44.67 -9.46
C ASP A 844 24.36 44.59 -10.92
N ASN A 845 24.59 43.48 -11.64
CA ASN A 845 24.23 43.36 -13.07
C ASN A 845 22.73 43.13 -13.33
N LYS A 846 22.27 43.45 -14.54
CA LYS A 846 20.96 43.05 -15.06
C LYS A 846 21.03 41.69 -15.76
N PHE A 847 20.10 40.81 -15.45
CA PHE A 847 20.10 39.42 -15.92
C PHE A 847 18.87 39.09 -16.76
N TYR A 848 19.07 38.60 -17.98
CA TYR A 848 18.01 37.94 -18.75
C TYR A 848 18.05 36.44 -18.44
N ILE A 849 17.06 35.93 -17.71
CA ILE A 849 17.00 34.51 -17.30
C ILE A 849 15.94 33.78 -18.12
N THR A 850 16.37 32.79 -18.91
CA THR A 850 15.56 32.11 -19.93
C THR A 850 15.94 30.62 -20.06
N GLY A 851 15.30 29.90 -21.00
CA GLY A 851 15.47 28.46 -21.22
C GLY A 851 14.40 27.61 -20.52
N SER A 852 14.20 26.39 -21.04
CA SER A 852 13.10 25.49 -20.65
C SER A 852 13.09 25.05 -19.18
N ASN A 853 14.25 25.12 -18.51
CA ASN A 853 14.49 24.60 -17.17
C ASN A 853 14.75 25.71 -16.12
N ALA A 854 14.68 26.99 -16.50
CA ALA A 854 14.93 28.12 -15.59
C ALA A 854 13.97 28.18 -14.41
N ASP A 855 12.68 27.97 -14.69
CA ASP A 855 11.58 28.17 -13.74
C ASP A 855 10.64 26.95 -13.72
N ASN A 856 11.25 25.77 -13.57
CA ASN A 856 10.55 24.49 -13.69
C ASN A 856 11.06 23.49 -12.64
N LEU A 857 10.43 23.51 -11.46
CA LEU A 857 10.79 22.68 -10.31
C LEU A 857 10.78 21.19 -10.67
N GLY A 858 9.79 20.75 -11.46
CA GLY A 858 9.68 19.36 -11.90
C GLY A 858 10.86 18.90 -12.75
N HIS A 859 11.33 19.72 -13.69
CA HIS A 859 12.47 19.35 -14.54
C HIS A 859 13.80 19.31 -13.76
N GLN A 860 14.03 20.25 -12.84
CA GLN A 860 15.25 20.22 -12.01
C GLN A 860 15.24 19.12 -10.93
N CYS A 861 14.09 18.56 -10.58
CA CYS A 861 14.02 17.34 -9.77
C CYS A 861 14.13 16.06 -10.62
N GLY A 862 13.63 16.09 -11.86
CA GLY A 862 13.72 14.99 -12.81
C GLY A 862 12.75 13.84 -12.50
N GLY A 863 13.15 12.62 -12.87
CA GLY A 863 12.38 11.41 -12.60
C GLY A 863 12.18 11.11 -11.11
N TRP A 864 11.31 10.15 -10.83
CA TRP A 864 10.92 9.67 -9.49
C TRP A 864 10.30 10.71 -8.52
N THR A 865 10.22 11.99 -8.90
CA THR A 865 9.70 13.06 -8.02
C THR A 865 8.17 13.22 -8.16
N ILE A 866 7.42 12.91 -7.10
CA ILE A 866 5.94 12.89 -6.96
C ILE A 866 5.21 11.92 -7.92
N LYS A 867 5.79 11.62 -9.07
CA LYS A 867 5.35 10.63 -10.06
C LYS A 867 6.57 9.86 -10.54
N TRP A 868 6.35 8.63 -11.01
CA TRP A 868 7.38 7.79 -11.64
C TRP A 868 8.24 8.54 -12.67
N GLN A 869 7.61 9.12 -13.70
CA GLN A 869 8.27 9.91 -14.75
C GLN A 869 8.55 11.37 -14.37
N GLY A 870 8.42 11.74 -13.09
CA GLY A 870 8.48 13.12 -12.62
C GLY A 870 7.33 14.01 -13.15
N PHE A 871 7.55 15.32 -13.22
CA PHE A 871 6.54 16.31 -13.64
C PHE A 871 7.17 17.55 -14.30
N SER A 872 6.31 18.44 -14.79
CA SER A 872 6.68 19.78 -15.32
C SER A 872 5.96 20.88 -14.56
N GLY A 873 6.60 22.04 -14.43
CA GLY A 873 6.11 23.20 -13.68
C GLY A 873 6.38 23.12 -12.17
N ASN A 874 5.75 24.01 -11.39
CA ASN A 874 6.13 24.27 -9.99
C ASN A 874 5.09 23.82 -8.94
N GLN A 875 4.03 23.11 -9.34
CA GLN A 875 2.81 22.94 -8.51
C GLN A 875 2.67 21.59 -7.78
N ALA A 876 3.53 20.59 -8.06
CA ALA A 876 3.36 19.24 -7.50
C ALA A 876 3.97 19.06 -6.10
N THR A 877 5.02 19.82 -5.75
CA THR A 877 5.70 19.82 -4.45
C THR A 877 6.29 21.20 -4.15
N THR A 878 6.83 21.41 -2.95
CA THR A 878 7.46 22.68 -2.54
C THR A 878 8.98 22.64 -2.72
N GLY A 879 9.55 23.75 -3.21
CA GLY A 879 10.97 23.90 -3.45
C GLY A 879 11.31 25.33 -3.90
N THR A 880 12.43 25.50 -4.58
CA THR A 880 12.86 26.76 -5.18
C THR A 880 13.49 26.48 -6.55
N THR A 881 12.98 27.12 -7.61
CA THR A 881 13.56 26.99 -8.96
C THR A 881 14.93 27.66 -9.06
N ILE A 882 15.70 27.40 -10.12
CA ILE A 882 16.97 28.09 -10.35
C ILE A 882 16.73 29.61 -10.53
N LYS A 883 15.69 30.00 -11.27
CA LYS A 883 15.29 31.41 -11.45
C LYS A 883 14.82 32.06 -10.14
N GLU A 884 13.96 31.39 -9.36
CA GLU A 884 13.56 31.86 -8.02
C GLU A 884 14.78 31.99 -7.09
N GLY A 885 15.73 31.04 -7.16
CA GLY A 885 16.96 31.06 -6.40
C GLY A 885 17.83 32.28 -6.70
N ILE A 886 17.98 32.63 -7.97
CA ILE A 886 18.70 33.85 -8.41
C ILE A 886 17.92 35.10 -8.01
N ALA A 887 16.60 35.12 -8.20
CA ALA A 887 15.75 36.24 -7.80
C ALA A 887 15.85 36.54 -6.30
N ASN A 888 15.83 35.50 -5.45
CA ASN A 888 15.97 35.61 -4.00
C ASN A 888 17.36 36.10 -3.58
N LEU A 889 18.43 35.69 -4.28
CA LEU A 889 19.80 36.17 -4.03
C LEU A 889 19.98 37.65 -4.39
N LEU A 890 19.26 38.14 -5.40
CA LEU A 890 19.30 39.54 -5.85
C LEU A 890 18.39 40.47 -5.02
N GLN A 891 17.57 39.97 -4.09
CA GLN A 891 16.74 40.82 -3.23
C GLN A 891 17.63 41.74 -2.37
N GLY A 892 17.42 43.06 -2.50
CA GLY A 892 18.22 44.09 -1.82
C GLY A 892 19.57 44.42 -2.48
N GLN A 893 19.91 43.79 -3.61
CA GLN A 893 21.07 44.16 -4.44
C GLN A 893 20.68 45.25 -5.47
N LYS A 894 21.65 45.81 -6.21
CA LYS A 894 21.33 46.74 -7.33
C LYS A 894 20.95 45.99 -8.61
N GLY A 895 21.44 44.76 -8.77
CA GLY A 895 21.15 43.92 -9.91
C GLY A 895 19.72 43.39 -9.91
N GLN A 896 19.18 43.14 -11.10
CA GLN A 896 17.78 42.78 -11.27
C GLN A 896 17.58 41.83 -12.45
N ILE A 897 16.52 41.03 -12.40
CA ILE A 897 16.08 40.23 -13.55
C ILE A 897 15.30 41.14 -14.51
N VAL A 898 15.66 41.12 -15.79
CA VAL A 898 14.98 41.86 -16.85
C VAL A 898 14.28 40.90 -17.82
N ASN A 899 13.16 41.34 -18.39
CA ASN A 899 12.35 40.53 -19.33
C ASN A 899 12.77 40.69 -20.80
N ASP A 900 13.76 41.54 -21.09
CA ASP A 900 14.27 41.84 -22.41
C ASP A 900 15.80 41.66 -22.43
N LEU A 901 16.27 40.79 -23.32
CA LEU A 901 17.68 40.46 -23.54
C LEU A 901 18.53 41.70 -23.85
N ASN A 902 17.98 42.70 -24.53
CA ASN A 902 18.72 43.93 -24.86
C ASN A 902 19.11 44.73 -23.61
N GLN A 903 18.28 44.67 -22.56
CA GLN A 903 18.43 45.40 -21.29
C GLN A 903 19.35 44.70 -20.30
N ALA A 904 19.76 43.46 -20.56
CA ALA A 904 20.62 42.68 -19.68
C ALA A 904 22.10 42.98 -19.93
N ASP A 905 22.91 42.85 -18.88
CA ASP A 905 24.36 42.87 -18.95
C ASP A 905 24.91 41.44 -19.12
N VAL A 906 24.17 40.42 -18.65
CA VAL A 906 24.47 38.99 -18.79
C VAL A 906 23.18 38.19 -19.07
N ALA A 907 23.24 37.22 -19.97
CA ALA A 907 22.16 36.25 -20.21
C ALA A 907 22.45 34.93 -19.49
N ILE A 908 21.44 34.37 -18.81
CA ILE A 908 21.50 33.07 -18.13
C ILE A 908 20.48 32.14 -18.78
N ALA A 909 20.96 31.18 -19.55
CA ALA A 909 20.16 30.16 -20.22
C ALA A 909 20.18 28.85 -19.41
N VAL A 910 19.05 28.52 -18.77
CA VAL A 910 18.89 27.27 -18.01
C VAL A 910 18.09 26.29 -18.84
N VAL A 911 18.78 25.30 -19.40
CA VAL A 911 18.30 24.43 -20.49
C VAL A 911 18.48 22.96 -20.13
N GLY A 912 17.96 22.06 -20.96
CA GLY A 912 18.33 20.64 -20.91
C GLY A 912 17.18 19.68 -21.10
N GLU A 913 17.18 18.62 -20.31
CA GLU A 913 16.20 17.53 -20.40
C GLU A 913 14.91 17.86 -19.64
N LYS A 914 13.84 17.14 -19.96
CA LYS A 914 12.63 17.07 -19.13
C LYS A 914 12.81 15.98 -18.07
N ALA A 915 11.84 15.83 -17.17
CA ALA A 915 11.79 14.66 -16.30
C ALA A 915 11.47 13.37 -17.10
N TYR A 916 12.16 12.27 -16.75
CA TYR A 916 11.98 10.91 -17.29
C TYR A 916 12.48 9.86 -16.27
N ALA A 917 12.06 8.60 -16.43
CA ALA A 917 12.57 7.46 -15.66
C ALA A 917 12.52 6.16 -16.49
N GLU A 918 13.43 5.23 -16.20
CA GLU A 918 13.58 3.96 -16.94
C GLU A 918 13.73 4.18 -18.45
N GLY A 919 13.49 3.17 -19.29
CA GLY A 919 13.59 3.27 -20.74
C GLY A 919 12.66 4.29 -21.43
N LYS A 920 11.84 5.06 -20.68
CA LYS A 920 11.21 6.29 -21.22
C LYS A 920 12.17 7.48 -21.30
N GLY A 921 13.34 7.36 -20.69
CA GLY A 921 14.50 8.23 -20.90
C GLY A 921 15.55 7.67 -21.87
N ASP A 922 15.31 6.52 -22.50
CA ASP A 922 16.23 6.04 -23.53
C ASP A 922 16.20 7.03 -24.71
N ASP A 923 17.37 7.56 -25.06
CA ASP A 923 17.53 8.65 -26.04
C ASP A 923 18.67 8.29 -26.99
N ALA A 924 18.40 8.33 -28.30
CA ALA A 924 19.34 7.96 -29.35
C ALA A 924 20.29 9.11 -29.74
N ASP A 925 19.89 10.36 -29.46
CA ASP A 925 20.50 11.58 -30.00
C ASP A 925 21.18 12.42 -28.91
N LEU A 926 20.64 12.41 -27.67
CA LEU A 926 21.14 13.16 -26.50
C LEU A 926 21.26 14.67 -26.76
N GLU A 927 20.31 15.22 -27.52
CA GLU A 927 20.32 16.62 -27.96
C GLU A 927 19.44 17.56 -27.13
N LEU A 928 19.81 18.85 -27.09
CA LEU A 928 18.96 19.90 -26.54
C LEU A 928 17.67 20.10 -27.34
N SER A 929 16.60 20.54 -26.66
CA SER A 929 15.30 20.82 -27.27
C SER A 929 15.38 21.89 -28.37
N VAL A 930 14.50 21.83 -29.37
CA VAL A 930 14.43 22.84 -30.45
C VAL A 930 14.16 24.25 -29.90
N SER A 931 13.40 24.36 -28.81
CA SER A 931 13.20 25.61 -28.06
C SER A 931 14.50 26.15 -27.47
N ASP A 932 15.26 25.32 -26.77
CA ASP A 932 16.51 25.76 -26.12
C ASP A 932 17.60 26.07 -27.16
N LYS A 933 17.70 25.28 -28.23
CA LYS A 933 18.59 25.55 -29.37
C LYS A 933 18.32 26.91 -30.02
N ARG A 934 17.05 27.31 -30.15
CA ARG A 934 16.65 28.63 -30.68
C ARG A 934 16.95 29.77 -29.71
N GLU A 935 16.70 29.57 -28.41
CA GLU A 935 16.94 30.62 -27.43
C GLU A 935 18.43 30.87 -27.17
N LEU A 936 19.24 29.81 -27.14
CA LEU A 936 20.71 29.91 -27.11
C LEU A 936 21.25 30.67 -28.34
N GLN A 937 20.71 30.38 -29.53
CA GLN A 937 21.07 31.11 -30.75
C GLN A 937 20.66 32.59 -30.68
N ARG A 938 19.48 32.91 -30.15
CA ARG A 938 19.01 34.29 -29.96
C ARG A 938 19.88 35.08 -28.95
N ILE A 939 20.46 34.41 -27.96
CA ILE A 939 21.45 35.03 -27.05
C ILE A 939 22.77 35.26 -27.78
N GLU A 940 23.28 34.25 -28.49
CA GLU A 940 24.49 34.34 -29.32
C GLU A 940 24.43 35.51 -30.32
N GLU A 941 23.33 35.63 -31.07
CA GLU A 941 23.05 36.71 -32.03
C GLU A 941 22.99 38.11 -31.37
N SER A 942 22.79 38.20 -30.06
CA SER A 942 22.76 39.47 -29.31
C SER A 942 24.12 39.96 -28.81
N GLY A 943 25.16 39.12 -28.88
CA GLY A 943 26.51 39.44 -28.38
C GLY A 943 26.61 39.66 -26.86
N LYS A 944 25.58 39.29 -26.09
CA LYS A 944 25.57 39.38 -24.62
C LYS A 944 26.36 38.20 -24.02
N PRO A 945 27.15 38.42 -22.94
CA PRO A 945 27.80 37.34 -22.20
C PRO A 945 26.80 36.24 -21.80
N MET A 946 27.09 34.99 -22.13
CA MET A 946 26.15 33.87 -22.01
C MET A 946 26.59 32.81 -20.99
N VAL A 947 25.76 32.64 -19.97
CA VAL A 947 25.89 31.60 -18.94
C VAL A 947 24.90 30.47 -19.23
N VAL A 948 25.40 29.31 -19.66
CA VAL A 948 24.58 28.12 -19.91
C VAL A 948 24.63 27.18 -18.70
N ILE A 949 23.47 26.91 -18.12
CA ILE A 949 23.28 26.00 -17.00
C ILE A 949 22.47 24.81 -17.50
N LEU A 950 23.11 23.64 -17.59
CA LEU A 950 22.46 22.40 -18.04
C LEU A 950 21.86 21.64 -16.87
N VAL A 951 20.55 21.46 -16.93
CA VAL A 951 19.77 20.56 -16.09
C VAL A 951 19.49 19.29 -16.87
N SER A 952 20.15 18.20 -16.51
CA SER A 952 20.11 16.91 -17.22
C SER A 952 20.46 15.75 -16.29
N GLY A 953 19.99 14.55 -16.60
CA GLY A 953 20.36 13.33 -15.89
C GLY A 953 21.73 12.77 -16.29
N ARG A 954 22.37 13.37 -17.29
CA ARG A 954 23.53 12.82 -18.02
C ARG A 954 24.23 13.90 -18.87
N PRO A 955 25.42 13.62 -19.42
CA PRO A 955 26.01 14.41 -20.50
C PRO A 955 25.07 14.51 -21.72
N MET A 956 25.03 15.69 -22.33
CA MET A 956 24.28 15.96 -23.57
C MET A 956 25.25 16.39 -24.68
N ILE A 957 24.86 16.21 -25.95
CA ILE A 957 25.67 16.63 -27.11
C ILE A 957 25.61 18.15 -27.26
N VAL A 958 26.71 18.81 -26.90
CA VAL A 958 26.83 20.28 -26.85
C VAL A 958 27.93 20.85 -27.76
N SER A 959 28.79 20.00 -28.32
CA SER A 959 29.91 20.40 -29.18
C SER A 959 29.55 21.36 -30.32
N PRO A 960 28.40 21.25 -31.03
CA PRO A 960 28.05 22.16 -32.11
C PRO A 960 27.77 23.62 -31.70
N ARG A 961 27.77 23.95 -30.39
CA ARG A 961 27.43 25.30 -29.87
C ARG A 961 28.32 25.78 -28.73
N ILE A 962 29.03 24.90 -28.03
CA ILE A 962 29.79 25.23 -26.80
C ILE A 962 30.93 26.25 -26.99
N GLU A 963 31.41 26.46 -28.22
CA GLU A 963 32.40 27.51 -28.51
C GLU A 963 31.84 28.92 -28.24
N ASN A 964 30.54 29.12 -28.47
CA ASN A 964 29.85 30.41 -28.35
C ASN A 964 29.31 30.71 -26.94
N TRP A 965 29.51 29.80 -25.97
CA TRP A 965 29.05 29.97 -24.59
C TRP A 965 30.19 30.48 -23.72
N ASP A 966 30.07 31.61 -23.02
CA ASP A 966 31.15 32.05 -22.13
C ASP A 966 31.33 31.09 -20.95
N VAL A 967 30.21 30.73 -20.32
CA VAL A 967 30.17 29.88 -19.14
C VAL A 967 29.30 28.67 -19.40
N PHE A 968 29.77 27.48 -18.99
CA PHE A 968 29.00 26.24 -19.05
C PHE A 968 29.07 25.52 -17.71
N VAL A 969 27.91 25.21 -17.13
CA VAL A 969 27.75 24.52 -15.85
C VAL A 969 26.85 23.30 -16.02
N ALA A 970 27.32 22.12 -15.61
CA ALA A 970 26.46 20.97 -15.38
C ALA A 970 25.87 21.07 -13.96
N ALA A 971 24.56 21.29 -13.86
CA ALA A 971 23.81 21.30 -12.60
C ALA A 971 23.18 19.95 -12.25
N TRP A 972 23.20 19.01 -13.21
CA TRP A 972 22.55 17.69 -13.13
C TRP A 972 21.03 17.83 -12.91
N LEU A 973 20.44 16.94 -12.12
CA LEU A 973 19.09 17.09 -11.57
C LEU A 973 19.22 17.49 -10.09
N PRO A 974 19.27 18.80 -9.74
CA PRO A 974 19.60 19.28 -8.39
C PRO A 974 18.49 19.11 -7.34
N GLY A 975 17.28 18.66 -7.70
CA GLY A 975 16.19 18.49 -6.74
C GLY A 975 15.53 19.81 -6.35
N THR A 976 14.98 19.87 -5.13
CA THR A 976 14.13 21.00 -4.69
C THR A 976 14.87 22.30 -4.35
N ALA A 977 16.21 22.28 -4.27
CA ALA A 977 17.01 23.36 -3.69
C ALA A 977 17.76 24.21 -4.74
N GLY A 978 17.07 24.67 -5.80
CA GLY A 978 17.65 25.38 -6.94
C GLY A 978 18.45 26.65 -6.60
N GLY A 979 18.18 27.28 -5.44
CA GLY A 979 18.99 28.35 -4.88
C GLY A 979 20.46 27.98 -4.59
N GLY A 980 20.79 26.68 -4.54
CA GLY A 980 22.18 26.19 -4.49
C GLY A 980 22.96 26.39 -5.79
N VAL A 981 22.29 26.66 -6.91
CA VAL A 981 22.94 27.07 -8.16
C VAL A 981 23.34 28.54 -8.11
N ALA A 982 22.43 29.40 -7.63
CA ALA A 982 22.68 30.83 -7.44
C ALA A 982 23.87 31.09 -6.50
N ASP A 983 23.93 30.37 -5.37
CA ASP A 983 25.01 30.42 -4.39
C ASP A 983 26.43 30.29 -4.99
N VAL A 984 26.58 29.54 -6.10
CA VAL A 984 27.90 29.27 -6.69
C VAL A 984 28.18 30.21 -7.85
N ILE A 985 27.22 30.47 -8.75
CA ILE A 985 27.48 31.36 -9.91
C ILE A 985 27.67 32.83 -9.50
N PHE A 986 27.20 33.24 -8.32
CA PHE A 986 27.35 34.59 -7.76
C PHE A 986 28.48 34.73 -6.71
N GLY A 987 29.36 33.73 -6.56
CA GLY A 987 30.59 33.86 -5.76
C GLY A 987 30.49 33.57 -4.26
N ASP A 988 29.29 33.34 -3.70
CA ASP A 988 29.16 33.02 -2.27
C ASP A 988 29.82 31.68 -1.90
N TYR A 989 29.97 30.77 -2.87
CA TYR A 989 30.71 29.51 -2.76
C TYR A 989 31.46 29.20 -4.07
N ASN A 990 32.55 28.43 -4.00
CA ASN A 990 33.29 27.95 -5.18
C ASN A 990 32.73 26.61 -5.69
N PHE A 991 32.91 26.34 -6.99
CA PHE A 991 32.66 25.01 -7.56
C PHE A 991 33.58 23.97 -6.93
N THR A 992 32.99 22.82 -6.58
CA THR A 992 33.72 21.70 -5.99
C THR A 992 33.40 20.35 -6.63
N GLY A 993 32.31 20.24 -7.39
CA GLY A 993 31.96 19.03 -8.14
C GLY A 993 32.93 18.77 -9.30
N LYS A 994 33.05 17.52 -9.68
CA LYS A 994 33.87 17.03 -10.80
C LYS A 994 33.11 15.98 -11.59
N LEU A 995 33.38 15.84 -12.88
CA LEU A 995 32.63 14.91 -13.74
C LEU A 995 32.69 13.45 -13.25
N PRO A 996 31.56 12.81 -12.93
CA PRO A 996 31.48 11.41 -12.49
C PRO A 996 31.36 10.42 -13.67
N VAL A 997 31.19 10.96 -14.88
CA VAL A 997 31.06 10.29 -16.18
C VAL A 997 31.80 11.12 -17.23
N SER A 998 32.18 10.50 -18.33
CA SER A 998 32.87 11.11 -19.46
C SER A 998 31.90 11.92 -20.32
N TRP A 999 32.32 13.08 -20.83
CA TRP A 999 31.44 13.89 -21.67
C TRP A 999 31.72 13.61 -23.16
N PRO A 1000 30.81 13.00 -23.94
CA PRO A 1000 31.02 12.73 -25.35
C PRO A 1000 31.05 14.02 -26.18
N ARG A 1001 31.82 14.01 -27.28
CA ARG A 1001 31.83 15.06 -28.31
C ARG A 1001 30.62 14.92 -29.23
N SER A 1002 30.25 13.69 -29.56
CA SER A 1002 29.12 13.31 -30.40
C SER A 1002 28.65 11.90 -30.02
N VAL A 1003 27.42 11.53 -30.41
CA VAL A 1003 26.78 10.29 -29.94
C VAL A 1003 27.41 9.02 -30.51
N GLU A 1004 28.09 9.12 -31.66
CA GLU A 1004 28.85 8.02 -32.29
C GLU A 1004 30.08 7.58 -31.47
N GLN A 1005 30.46 8.34 -30.43
CA GLN A 1005 31.46 7.90 -29.48
C GLN A 1005 30.92 6.90 -28.44
N LEU A 1006 29.60 6.81 -28.24
CA LEU A 1006 29.02 6.02 -27.16
C LEU A 1006 28.94 4.52 -27.49
N PRO A 1007 29.33 3.62 -26.57
CA PRO A 1007 29.76 3.89 -25.18
C PRO A 1007 31.20 4.44 -25.06
N LEU A 1008 31.39 5.49 -24.26
CA LEU A 1008 32.68 6.19 -24.07
C LEU A 1008 33.00 6.35 -22.58
N ASN A 1009 34.04 5.67 -22.07
CA ASN A 1009 34.36 5.66 -20.65
C ASN A 1009 35.87 5.76 -20.38
N VAL A 1010 36.24 6.22 -19.18
CA VAL A 1010 37.62 6.26 -18.71
C VAL A 1010 38.25 4.87 -18.74
N GLY A 1011 39.46 4.79 -19.30
CA GLY A 1011 40.21 3.54 -19.49
C GLY A 1011 39.91 2.79 -20.80
N ASP A 1012 38.96 3.24 -21.62
CA ASP A 1012 38.76 2.69 -22.97
C ASP A 1012 39.93 3.07 -23.90
N LYS A 1013 40.29 2.18 -24.83
CA LYS A 1013 41.53 2.33 -25.66
C LYS A 1013 41.57 3.62 -26.50
N ASN A 1014 40.41 4.09 -26.96
CA ASN A 1014 40.27 5.23 -27.86
C ASN A 1014 39.65 6.45 -27.14
N TYR A 1015 39.94 6.63 -25.84
CA TYR A 1015 39.33 7.66 -25.00
C TYR A 1015 39.67 9.09 -25.47
N ASN A 1016 38.68 9.76 -26.07
CA ASN A 1016 38.78 11.14 -26.53
C ASN A 1016 37.45 11.91 -26.31
N PRO A 1017 37.04 12.15 -25.06
CA PRO A 1017 35.84 12.92 -24.73
C PRO A 1017 36.01 14.42 -25.01
N LEU A 1018 34.90 15.16 -24.96
CA LEU A 1018 34.87 16.62 -24.90
C LEU A 1018 35.46 17.12 -23.57
N PHE A 1019 35.03 16.49 -22.47
CA PHE A 1019 35.54 16.70 -21.12
C PHE A 1019 35.82 15.35 -20.45
N ASN A 1020 37.03 15.19 -19.90
CA ASN A 1020 37.46 13.96 -19.25
C ASN A 1020 36.64 13.66 -17.97
N TYR A 1021 36.51 12.39 -17.63
CA TYR A 1021 36.14 11.96 -16.28
C TYR A 1021 37.05 12.64 -15.23
N GLY A 1022 36.47 13.16 -14.15
CA GLY A 1022 37.17 13.98 -13.15
C GLY A 1022 37.46 15.43 -13.56
N TYR A 1023 37.09 15.87 -14.77
CA TYR A 1023 37.21 17.28 -15.18
C TYR A 1023 36.25 18.18 -14.37
N GLY A 1024 36.59 19.47 -14.32
CA GLY A 1024 35.82 20.51 -13.64
C GLY A 1024 36.73 21.64 -13.22
N LEU A 1025 36.41 22.85 -13.67
CA LEU A 1025 37.14 24.07 -13.34
C LEU A 1025 36.86 24.52 -11.90
N LYS A 1026 37.74 25.35 -11.37
CA LYS A 1026 37.47 26.19 -10.20
C LYS A 1026 37.14 27.61 -10.68
N MET A 1027 36.38 28.32 -9.88
CA MET A 1027 36.18 29.76 -10.03
C MET A 1027 37.33 30.50 -9.32
N ASN A 1028 37.75 31.65 -9.84
CA ASN A 1028 38.59 32.57 -9.08
C ASN A 1028 37.70 33.35 -8.10
N LEU A 1029 38.13 33.51 -6.85
CA LEU A 1029 37.41 34.25 -5.80
C LEU A 1029 38.25 35.42 -5.24
N GLU A 1030 39.39 35.71 -5.85
CA GLU A 1030 40.35 36.74 -5.41
C GLU A 1030 40.27 38.04 -6.24
N ASN A 1031 39.26 38.16 -7.12
CA ASN A 1031 38.95 39.31 -7.98
C ASN A 1031 37.61 39.94 -7.57
#